data_AF-A0A3A9SN36-F1
#
_entry.id   AF-A0A3A9SN36-F1
#
_cell.length_a   1.000
_cell.length_b   1.000
_cell.length_c   1.000
_cell.angle_alpha   90.00
_cell.angle_beta   90.00
_cell.angle_gamma   90.00
#
_symmetry.space_group_name_H-M   'P 1'
#
loop_
_entity.id
_entity.type
_entity.pdbx_description
1 polymer ?
#
loop_
_entity_poly.entity_id
_entity_poly.type
_entity_poly.pdbx_seq_one_letter_code
_entity_poly.pdbx_strand_id
1 'polypeptide(L)'
;MQEQIKIGSVTLNFKHYSGVDLYSDGAIENDLLEIVKNHTKDEYQKIIEERASWPILYHLSDQRANIVEWIPMSKDAKVLEVGSGCGAITGMLSSKAGQVVSCDLSRRRSEINATRNKDCDNVTIHVGNFRDIEPDLDKDFDFIFLIGVFEYGQGYIGTENPYEKFLLMLKRHLKKDGRIVIAIENRLGLKYFAGCTEDHLGTYFSGIEGYTADSVAKTFTRGGLINIFKRCRINDYHFYYPYPDYKLMTLLHSDSYLPKFGELQDNVRNFDRDRLVLFNEKHAYEDLVKDGLYPEFANSFEVIIGPGFDTIYSKYSNDRVDEFKIRTDIAIGRNGRKVIKKFPLTEAAREHVYSIRDAYAGLREKYHGGDLEINDCQIDENEGCAIFSFVNGVPLASVLDECIDKDDMEGFNALIAEYVKRIRHNEDYPVSDYDLIFSNIMVNGPIWTIIDYEWTYGKCIPVKEQVWRALYCYRLEDRKREKFDPKPIYKKLGLSEKEMKVLLEEEYAFQKYVTGNRKSMVEIWKDIGRKIIVPKELAMNPEAARAADCIQIYLDEGEGYSEDDSIFPEEQYDEKNTVTLTIDVPSSCKMLRVDPAFSPCLVTILDATWNGKSVEDGTADISVEPGNGEWLSDDSFVFNTDDPSIEFDLSSNRLSVKENNVLVLKLLTTLVPKNAADAVVASVKANDEGNKEKVSIIRKIGRKLKNKRKERREEDYDYEDLDDYIDEE
;
A
#
# COMPACT_ATOMS: atom_id res chain seq x y z
N MET A 1 -7.10 -41.60 -5.11
CA MET A 1 -7.97 -40.42 -5.36
C MET A 1 -8.62 -40.63 -6.72
N GLN A 2 -9.88 -40.23 -6.95
CA GLN A 2 -10.40 -40.21 -8.33
C GLN A 2 -9.55 -39.24 -9.15
N GLU A 3 -9.13 -39.65 -10.35
CA GLU A 3 -8.26 -38.82 -11.21
C GLU A 3 -8.96 -37.53 -11.64
N GLN A 4 -10.28 -37.58 -11.81
CA GLN A 4 -11.10 -36.40 -12.12
C GLN A 4 -12.31 -36.31 -11.20
N ILE A 5 -12.62 -35.09 -10.77
CA ILE A 5 -13.79 -34.73 -9.97
C ILE A 5 -14.47 -33.54 -10.63
N LYS A 6 -15.81 -33.46 -10.58
CA LYS A 6 -16.55 -32.26 -11.02
C LYS A 6 -17.14 -31.51 -9.83
N ILE A 7 -17.03 -30.19 -9.84
CA ILE A 7 -17.77 -29.28 -8.96
C ILE A 7 -18.62 -28.39 -9.86
N GLY A 8 -19.93 -28.63 -9.86
CA GLY A 8 -20.80 -28.13 -10.94
C GLY A 8 -20.33 -28.67 -12.30
N SER A 9 -20.12 -27.76 -13.24
CA SER A 9 -19.64 -28.03 -14.59
C SER A 9 -18.11 -27.99 -14.72
N VAL A 10 -17.40 -27.43 -13.73
CA VAL A 10 -15.93 -27.35 -13.73
C VAL A 10 -15.32 -28.71 -13.43
N THR A 11 -14.31 -29.08 -14.21
CA THR A 11 -13.56 -30.34 -14.03
C THR A 11 -12.26 -30.08 -13.28
N LEU A 12 -12.04 -30.78 -12.17
CA LEU A 12 -10.76 -30.86 -11.46
C LEU A 12 -10.03 -32.14 -11.86
N ASN A 13 -8.78 -32.02 -12.28
CA ASN A 13 -7.92 -33.13 -12.67
C ASN A 13 -6.75 -33.26 -11.69
N PHE A 14 -6.68 -34.39 -10.98
CA PHE A 14 -5.70 -34.70 -9.95
C PHE A 14 -4.59 -35.68 -10.41
N LYS A 15 -4.48 -35.96 -11.72
CA LYS A 15 -3.49 -36.90 -12.27
C LYS A 15 -2.06 -36.65 -11.76
N HIS A 16 -1.69 -35.38 -11.62
CA HIS A 16 -0.36 -34.93 -11.20
C HIS A 16 -0.33 -34.32 -9.79
N TYR A 17 -1.40 -34.52 -9.01
CA TYR A 17 -1.45 -34.04 -7.64
C TYR A 17 -0.69 -35.02 -6.72
N SER A 18 0.37 -34.53 -6.08
CA SER A 18 1.22 -35.33 -5.18
C SER A 18 0.51 -35.78 -3.90
N GLY A 19 -0.68 -35.23 -3.62
CA GLY A 19 -1.41 -35.43 -2.36
C GLY A 19 -1.19 -34.31 -1.33
N VAL A 20 -0.25 -33.40 -1.57
CA VAL A 20 0.08 -32.28 -0.68
C VAL A 20 0.03 -30.96 -1.46
N ASP A 21 -0.58 -29.94 -0.85
CA ASP A 21 -0.60 -28.59 -1.40
C ASP A 21 0.81 -27.97 -1.34
N LEU A 22 1.34 -27.57 -2.50
CA LEU A 22 2.69 -27.00 -2.61
C LEU A 22 2.71 -25.47 -2.41
N TYR A 23 1.55 -24.86 -2.19
CA TYR A 23 1.36 -23.44 -1.91
C TYR A 23 0.09 -23.25 -1.06
N SER A 24 0.09 -22.29 -0.12
CA SER A 24 -1.11 -21.87 0.60
C SER A 24 -0.97 -20.42 1.11
N ASP A 25 -2.05 -19.66 1.04
CA ASP A 25 -2.20 -18.35 1.71
C ASP A 25 -2.59 -18.50 3.20
N GLY A 26 -2.64 -19.74 3.72
CA GLY A 26 -2.93 -20.05 5.12
C GLY A 26 -4.42 -20.22 5.41
N ALA A 27 -4.80 -19.96 6.67
CA ALA A 27 -6.14 -20.27 7.18
C ALA A 27 -7.28 -19.56 6.43
N ILE A 28 -6.98 -18.42 5.80
CA ILE A 28 -7.94 -17.60 5.06
C ILE A 28 -8.59 -18.34 3.88
N GLU A 29 -7.93 -19.37 3.35
CA GLU A 29 -8.50 -20.20 2.28
C GLU A 29 -9.74 -20.99 2.75
N ASN A 30 -9.85 -21.27 4.05
CA ASN A 30 -11.06 -21.89 4.60
C ASN A 30 -12.24 -20.91 4.59
N ASP A 31 -12.01 -19.65 4.99
CA ASP A 31 -13.01 -18.59 4.95
C ASP A 31 -13.47 -18.33 3.51
N LEU A 32 -12.53 -18.27 2.56
CA LEU A 32 -12.85 -18.13 1.14
C LEU A 32 -13.69 -19.30 0.63
N LEU A 33 -13.34 -20.53 1.00
CA LEU A 33 -14.11 -21.72 0.61
C LEU A 33 -15.53 -21.70 1.20
N GLU A 34 -15.70 -21.24 2.43
CA GLU A 34 -17.01 -21.06 3.05
C GLU A 34 -17.82 -20.00 2.31
N ILE A 35 -17.22 -18.84 2.02
CA ILE A 35 -17.88 -17.75 1.30
C ILE A 35 -18.38 -18.23 -0.07
N VAL A 36 -17.53 -18.85 -0.89
CA VAL A 36 -17.91 -19.25 -2.25
C VAL A 36 -18.93 -20.40 -2.28
N LYS A 37 -19.05 -21.17 -1.19
CA LYS A 37 -20.07 -22.23 -1.06
C LYS A 37 -21.44 -21.67 -0.69
N ASN A 38 -21.46 -20.66 0.18
CA ASN A 38 -22.68 -20.19 0.84
C ASN A 38 -23.26 -18.90 0.22
N HIS A 39 -22.47 -18.20 -0.60
CA HIS A 39 -22.87 -16.94 -1.22
C HIS A 39 -22.68 -16.93 -2.74
N THR A 40 -23.52 -16.14 -3.40
CA THR A 40 -23.45 -15.86 -4.84
C THR A 40 -22.47 -14.71 -5.14
N LYS A 41 -22.03 -14.59 -6.40
CA LYS A 41 -21.05 -13.56 -6.80
C LYS A 41 -21.54 -12.13 -6.52
N ASP A 42 -22.83 -11.87 -6.71
CA ASP A 42 -23.44 -10.55 -6.47
C ASP A 42 -23.37 -10.12 -4.99
N GLU A 43 -23.22 -11.07 -4.06
CA GLU A 43 -23.07 -10.80 -2.63
C GLU A 43 -21.61 -10.53 -2.21
N TYR A 44 -20.62 -10.86 -3.06
CA TYR A 44 -19.20 -10.75 -2.69
C TYR A 44 -18.79 -9.33 -2.38
N GLN A 45 -19.29 -8.33 -3.11
CA GLN A 45 -18.98 -6.93 -2.85
C GLN A 45 -19.42 -6.51 -1.44
N LYS A 46 -20.62 -6.91 -1.02
CA LYS A 46 -21.10 -6.64 0.34
C LYS A 46 -20.21 -7.32 1.39
N ILE A 47 -19.81 -8.56 1.14
CA ILE A 47 -18.91 -9.31 2.04
C ILE A 47 -17.53 -8.64 2.13
N ILE A 48 -16.99 -8.13 1.02
CA ILE A 48 -15.73 -7.38 0.99
C ILE A 48 -15.83 -6.13 1.88
N GLU A 49 -16.93 -5.37 1.77
CA GLU A 49 -17.18 -4.15 2.54
C GLU A 49 -17.41 -4.39 4.03
N GLU A 50 -18.05 -5.51 4.39
CA GLU A 50 -18.32 -5.90 5.79
C GLU A 50 -17.09 -6.51 6.47
N ARG A 51 -16.34 -7.35 5.75
CA ARG A 51 -15.17 -8.05 6.31
C ARG A 51 -13.92 -7.18 6.33
N ALA A 52 -13.83 -6.19 5.43
CA ALA A 52 -12.72 -5.24 5.34
C ALA A 52 -11.35 -5.94 5.46
N SER A 53 -11.12 -6.95 4.63
CA SER A 53 -9.94 -7.81 4.70
C SER A 53 -9.26 -7.89 3.33
N TRP A 54 -7.95 -7.63 3.30
CA TRP A 54 -7.17 -7.65 2.05
C TRP A 54 -7.28 -8.98 1.30
N PRO A 55 -7.05 -10.15 1.91
CA PRO A 55 -7.21 -11.41 1.20
C PRO A 55 -8.61 -11.63 0.60
N ILE A 56 -9.67 -11.18 1.30
CA ILE A 56 -11.05 -11.30 0.80
C ILE A 56 -11.25 -10.37 -0.39
N LEU A 57 -10.83 -9.11 -0.29
CA LEU A 57 -10.83 -8.15 -1.40
C LEU A 57 -10.05 -8.71 -2.60
N TYR A 58 -8.82 -9.18 -2.37
CA TYR A 58 -7.92 -9.68 -3.40
C TYR A 58 -8.49 -10.90 -4.16
N HIS A 59 -9.08 -11.86 -3.44
CA HIS A 59 -9.56 -13.10 -4.07
C HIS A 59 -10.97 -13.00 -4.64
N LEU A 60 -11.84 -12.13 -4.09
CA LEU A 60 -13.26 -12.06 -4.47
C LEU A 60 -13.64 -10.85 -5.33
N SER A 61 -12.83 -9.78 -5.38
CA SER A 61 -13.18 -8.59 -6.16
C SER A 61 -13.21 -8.86 -7.66
N ASP A 62 -14.29 -8.44 -8.32
CA ASP A 62 -14.42 -8.49 -9.78
C ASP A 62 -13.40 -7.59 -10.50
N GLN A 63 -12.85 -6.57 -9.82
CA GLN A 63 -11.81 -5.71 -10.40
C GLN A 63 -10.54 -6.49 -10.76
N ARG A 64 -10.31 -7.66 -10.15
CA ARG A 64 -9.24 -8.58 -10.54
C ARG A 64 -9.32 -8.97 -12.01
N ALA A 65 -10.53 -9.10 -12.55
CA ALA A 65 -10.75 -9.52 -13.93
C ALA A 65 -10.36 -8.45 -14.95
N ASN A 66 -10.24 -7.17 -14.54
CA ASN A 66 -9.92 -6.06 -15.44
C ASN A 66 -8.62 -6.31 -16.21
N ILE A 67 -7.64 -6.98 -15.59
CA ILE A 67 -6.34 -7.27 -16.21
C ILE A 67 -6.46 -8.15 -17.46
N VAL A 68 -7.51 -8.98 -17.59
CA VAL A 68 -7.74 -9.83 -18.77
C VAL A 68 -8.98 -9.43 -19.57
N GLU A 69 -9.89 -8.63 -19.01
CA GLU A 69 -11.16 -8.29 -19.66
C GLU A 69 -10.96 -7.45 -20.93
N TRP A 70 -9.96 -6.56 -20.97
CA TRP A 70 -9.70 -5.72 -22.14
C TRP A 70 -9.16 -6.50 -23.36
N ILE A 71 -8.61 -7.70 -23.13
CA ILE A 71 -7.97 -8.51 -24.17
C ILE A 71 -9.04 -9.09 -25.11
N PRO A 72 -8.96 -8.85 -26.42
CA PRO A 72 -9.93 -9.39 -27.37
C PRO A 72 -9.72 -10.90 -27.54
N MET A 73 -10.76 -11.68 -27.24
CA MET A 73 -10.83 -13.13 -27.44
C MET A 73 -12.16 -13.51 -28.09
N SER A 74 -12.26 -14.73 -28.62
CA SER A 74 -13.50 -15.29 -29.15
C SER A 74 -13.79 -16.68 -28.57
N LYS A 75 -15.01 -17.17 -28.79
CA LYS A 75 -15.42 -18.53 -28.41
C LYS A 75 -14.72 -19.66 -29.18
N ASP A 76 -13.86 -19.32 -30.13
CA ASP A 76 -12.98 -20.28 -30.80
C ASP A 76 -11.61 -20.39 -30.11
N ALA A 77 -11.30 -19.47 -29.19
CA ALA A 77 -10.00 -19.40 -28.54
C ALA A 77 -9.84 -20.47 -27.46
N LYS A 78 -8.62 -21.01 -27.37
CA LYS A 78 -8.18 -21.92 -26.32
C LYS A 78 -7.16 -21.24 -25.40
N VAL A 79 -7.43 -21.28 -24.10
CA VAL A 79 -6.68 -20.55 -23.08
C VAL A 79 -6.01 -21.51 -22.11
N LEU A 80 -4.73 -21.25 -21.80
CA LEU A 80 -4.01 -21.84 -20.68
C LEU A 80 -3.82 -20.78 -19.59
N GLU A 81 -4.31 -21.03 -18.38
CA GLU A 81 -4.11 -20.19 -17.20
C GLU A 81 -3.16 -20.89 -16.22
N VAL A 82 -1.93 -20.40 -16.11
CA VAL A 82 -0.94 -20.99 -15.19
C VAL A 82 -0.99 -20.25 -13.86
N GLY A 83 -1.26 -20.98 -12.77
CA GLY A 83 -1.42 -20.43 -11.42
C GLY A 83 -2.77 -19.75 -11.20
N SER A 84 -3.85 -20.46 -11.49
CA SER A 84 -5.23 -19.93 -11.43
C SER A 84 -5.72 -19.55 -10.02
N GLY A 85 -5.03 -20.01 -8.97
CA GLY A 85 -5.33 -19.69 -7.58
C GLY A 85 -6.79 -19.96 -7.22
N CYS A 86 -7.40 -19.02 -6.52
CA CYS A 86 -8.80 -19.08 -6.11
C CYS A 86 -9.77 -18.71 -7.24
N GLY A 87 -9.32 -18.54 -8.49
CA GLY A 87 -10.19 -18.36 -9.66
C GLY A 87 -10.73 -16.97 -9.92
N ALA A 88 -10.00 -15.92 -9.47
CA ALA A 88 -10.43 -14.53 -9.59
C ALA A 88 -10.59 -14.07 -11.05
N ILE A 89 -9.76 -14.60 -11.95
CA ILE A 89 -9.79 -14.28 -13.38
C ILE A 89 -10.35 -15.43 -14.24
N THR A 90 -10.33 -16.67 -13.75
CA THR A 90 -10.79 -17.87 -14.49
C THR A 90 -12.19 -17.71 -15.07
N GLY A 91 -13.12 -17.12 -14.31
CA GLY A 91 -14.50 -16.89 -14.78
C GLY A 91 -14.57 -15.93 -15.98
N MET A 92 -13.73 -14.89 -15.99
CA MET A 92 -13.64 -13.95 -17.12
C MET A 92 -12.99 -14.60 -18.34
N LEU A 93 -11.95 -15.42 -18.15
CA LEU A 93 -11.36 -16.18 -19.25
C LEU A 93 -12.38 -17.16 -19.86
N SER A 94 -13.18 -17.83 -19.02
CA SER A 94 -14.24 -18.76 -19.43
C SER A 94 -15.35 -18.06 -20.21
N SER A 95 -15.74 -16.86 -19.79
CA SER A 95 -16.80 -16.09 -20.48
C SER A 95 -16.35 -15.64 -21.88
N LYS A 96 -15.06 -15.43 -22.11
CA LYS A 96 -14.52 -14.94 -23.39
C LYS A 96 -14.00 -16.04 -24.32
N ALA A 97 -13.48 -17.15 -23.79
CA ALA A 97 -12.88 -18.24 -24.57
C ALA A 97 -13.84 -19.42 -24.80
N GLY A 98 -13.48 -20.29 -25.75
CA GLY A 98 -14.16 -21.56 -26.00
C GLY A 98 -13.74 -22.65 -25.02
N GLN A 99 -12.49 -22.62 -24.57
CA GLN A 99 -11.93 -23.57 -23.63
C GLN A 99 -10.90 -22.89 -22.72
N VAL A 100 -10.96 -23.18 -21.42
CA VAL A 100 -9.98 -22.75 -20.43
C VAL A 100 -9.40 -23.99 -19.74
N VAL A 101 -8.10 -24.14 -19.87
CA VAL A 101 -7.31 -25.11 -19.10
C VAL A 101 -6.51 -24.32 -18.09
N SER A 102 -6.70 -24.59 -16.81
CA SER A 102 -6.00 -23.92 -15.72
C SER A 102 -5.09 -24.90 -15.00
N CYS A 103 -4.03 -24.42 -14.35
CA CYS A 103 -3.30 -25.21 -13.36
C CYS A 103 -3.05 -24.45 -12.07
N ASP A 104 -3.00 -25.18 -10.96
CA ASP A 104 -2.66 -24.63 -9.65
C ASP A 104 -1.98 -25.68 -8.75
N LEU A 105 -1.12 -25.21 -7.86
CA LEU A 105 -0.33 -26.02 -6.94
C LEU A 105 -1.14 -26.51 -5.73
N SER A 106 -2.30 -25.92 -5.47
CA SER A 106 -3.14 -26.17 -4.31
C SER A 106 -4.49 -26.76 -4.71
N ARG A 107 -4.81 -27.91 -4.13
CA ARG A 107 -6.14 -28.49 -4.17
C ARG A 107 -7.16 -27.55 -3.51
N ARG A 108 -6.86 -26.96 -2.36
CA ARG A 108 -7.79 -26.07 -1.66
C ARG A 108 -8.19 -24.88 -2.55
N ARG A 109 -7.21 -24.20 -3.14
CA ARG A 109 -7.46 -23.06 -4.04
C ARG A 109 -8.21 -23.48 -5.30
N SER A 110 -7.87 -24.64 -5.86
CA SER A 110 -8.59 -25.23 -7.00
C SER A 110 -10.05 -25.57 -6.66
N GLU A 111 -10.34 -26.07 -5.46
CA GLU A 111 -11.72 -26.31 -5.00
C GLU A 111 -12.50 -24.99 -4.83
N ILE A 112 -11.86 -23.92 -4.34
CA ILE A 112 -12.46 -22.57 -4.28
C ILE A 112 -12.78 -22.07 -5.70
N ASN A 113 -11.82 -22.18 -6.63
CA ASN A 113 -11.98 -21.80 -8.03
C ASN A 113 -13.14 -22.57 -8.70
N ALA A 114 -13.13 -23.89 -8.58
CA ALA A 114 -14.18 -24.71 -9.17
C ALA A 114 -15.57 -24.44 -8.54
N THR A 115 -15.62 -24.12 -7.23
CA THR A 115 -16.89 -23.79 -6.56
C THR A 115 -17.43 -22.42 -7.00
N ARG A 116 -16.60 -21.37 -7.02
CA ARG A 116 -17.04 -20.02 -7.43
C ARG A 116 -17.41 -19.95 -8.92
N ASN A 117 -16.77 -20.77 -9.75
CA ASN A 117 -16.97 -20.81 -11.20
C ASN A 117 -17.75 -22.06 -11.63
N LYS A 118 -18.51 -22.67 -10.72
CA LYS A 118 -19.21 -23.96 -10.93
C LYS A 118 -20.12 -24.01 -12.16
N ASP A 119 -20.57 -22.87 -12.66
CA ASP A 119 -21.44 -22.78 -13.84
C ASP A 119 -20.66 -22.74 -15.17
N CYS A 120 -19.33 -22.62 -15.12
CA CYS A 120 -18.45 -22.64 -16.29
C CYS A 120 -18.26 -24.09 -16.78
N ASP A 121 -18.83 -24.42 -17.94
CA ASP A 121 -18.76 -25.76 -18.55
C ASP A 121 -17.53 -26.02 -19.41
N ASN A 122 -16.74 -24.97 -19.67
CA ASN A 122 -15.55 -25.00 -20.50
C ASN A 122 -14.23 -24.89 -19.70
N VAL A 123 -14.27 -25.09 -18.38
CA VAL A 123 -13.09 -24.97 -17.49
C VAL A 123 -12.63 -26.35 -17.01
N THR A 124 -11.33 -26.62 -17.17
CA THR A 124 -10.64 -27.76 -16.57
C THR A 124 -9.43 -27.27 -15.77
N ILE A 125 -9.37 -27.60 -14.48
CA ILE A 125 -8.29 -27.20 -13.57
C ILE A 125 -7.43 -28.43 -13.25
N HIS A 126 -6.16 -28.41 -13.67
CA HIS A 126 -5.16 -29.41 -13.32
C HIS A 126 -4.46 -29.05 -12.01
N VAL A 127 -4.56 -29.93 -11.02
CA VAL A 127 -3.96 -29.71 -9.70
C VAL A 127 -2.60 -30.40 -9.64
N GLY A 128 -1.54 -29.62 -9.40
CA GLY A 128 -0.16 -30.11 -9.37
C GLY A 128 0.85 -29.06 -9.85
N ASN A 129 2.13 -29.42 -9.86
CA ASN A 129 3.17 -28.55 -10.39
C ASN A 129 3.09 -28.47 -11.92
N PHE A 130 3.17 -27.26 -12.48
CA PHE A 130 3.13 -27.03 -13.93
C PHE A 130 4.16 -27.89 -14.70
N ARG A 131 5.36 -28.12 -14.14
CA ARG A 131 6.38 -28.95 -14.78
C ARG A 131 5.94 -30.40 -15.01
N ASP A 132 5.11 -30.93 -14.11
CA ASP A 132 4.62 -32.30 -14.18
C ASP A 132 3.35 -32.39 -15.04
N ILE A 133 2.56 -31.30 -15.08
CA ILE A 133 1.34 -31.18 -15.88
C ILE A 133 1.65 -30.92 -17.36
N GLU A 134 2.61 -30.03 -17.68
CA GLU A 134 2.84 -29.53 -19.03
C GLU A 134 3.07 -30.60 -20.11
N PRO A 135 3.74 -31.74 -19.85
CA PRO A 135 3.94 -32.76 -20.88
C PRO A 135 2.64 -33.35 -21.43
N ASP A 136 1.55 -33.29 -20.66
CA ASP A 136 0.21 -33.78 -21.03
C ASP A 136 -0.69 -32.69 -21.62
N LEU A 137 -0.25 -31.42 -21.62
CA LEU A 137 -1.04 -30.31 -22.15
C LEU A 137 -0.96 -30.24 -23.67
N ASP A 138 -2.02 -29.71 -24.27
CA ASP A 138 -2.11 -29.47 -25.70
C ASP A 138 -1.09 -28.42 -26.18
N LYS A 139 -0.88 -28.36 -27.49
CA LYS A 139 0.18 -27.54 -28.12
C LYS A 139 -0.30 -26.43 -29.03
N ASP A 140 -1.56 -26.04 -28.86
CA ASP A 140 -2.30 -25.16 -29.76
C ASP A 140 -3.10 -24.07 -29.03
N PHE A 141 -2.63 -23.63 -27.85
CA PHE A 141 -3.26 -22.54 -27.11
C PHE A 141 -3.10 -21.20 -27.86
N ASP A 142 -4.20 -20.46 -28.00
CA ASP A 142 -4.21 -19.10 -28.56
C ASP A 142 -3.70 -18.09 -27.52
N PHE A 143 -3.99 -18.31 -26.24
CA PHE A 143 -3.51 -17.48 -25.15
C PHE A 143 -2.96 -18.31 -23.99
N ILE A 144 -1.86 -17.86 -23.39
CA ILE A 144 -1.29 -18.41 -22.17
C ILE A 144 -1.13 -17.27 -21.17
N PHE A 145 -1.73 -17.39 -19.99
CA PHE A 145 -1.73 -16.37 -18.95
C PHE A 145 -0.81 -16.74 -17.78
N LEU A 146 0.00 -15.77 -17.36
CA LEU A 146 0.85 -15.78 -16.17
C LEU A 146 0.59 -14.50 -15.38
N ILE A 147 -0.40 -14.51 -14.49
CA ILE A 147 -0.84 -13.32 -13.75
C ILE A 147 -0.43 -13.47 -12.28
N GLY A 148 0.66 -12.83 -11.85
CA GLY A 148 1.23 -13.00 -10.50
C GLY A 148 1.79 -14.40 -10.26
N VAL A 149 2.51 -14.94 -11.26
CA VAL A 149 3.08 -16.31 -11.27
C VAL A 149 4.49 -16.37 -11.84
N PHE A 150 4.90 -15.39 -12.64
CA PHE A 150 6.21 -15.46 -13.30
C PHE A 150 7.36 -15.22 -12.31
N GLU A 151 7.14 -14.39 -11.29
CA GLU A 151 8.07 -14.07 -10.20
C GLU A 151 8.53 -15.29 -9.39
N TYR A 152 7.72 -16.32 -9.44
CA TYR A 152 7.82 -17.54 -8.67
C TYR A 152 8.68 -18.61 -9.39
N GLY A 153 9.08 -18.35 -10.64
CA GLY A 153 9.81 -19.31 -11.49
C GLY A 153 11.03 -19.96 -10.83
N GLN A 154 11.75 -19.24 -9.96
CA GLN A 154 12.89 -19.79 -9.20
C GLN A 154 12.48 -21.01 -8.36
N GLY A 155 11.39 -20.92 -7.60
CA GLY A 155 10.95 -21.96 -6.67
C GLY A 155 10.39 -23.20 -7.36
N TYR A 156 9.71 -23.04 -8.49
CA TYR A 156 8.94 -24.15 -9.10
C TYR A 156 9.64 -24.84 -10.28
N ILE A 157 10.53 -24.14 -11.00
CA ILE A 157 11.18 -24.70 -12.20
C ILE A 157 12.49 -25.43 -11.86
N GLY A 158 13.27 -24.91 -10.91
CA GLY A 158 14.45 -25.58 -10.35
C GLY A 158 15.60 -25.80 -11.35
N THR A 159 16.04 -24.75 -12.04
CA THR A 159 17.20 -24.79 -12.97
C THR A 159 18.09 -23.57 -12.78
N GLU A 160 19.29 -23.55 -13.38
CA GLU A 160 20.20 -22.37 -13.34
C GLU A 160 19.58 -21.11 -13.97
N ASN A 161 18.71 -21.27 -14.98
CA ASN A 161 18.02 -20.18 -15.69
C ASN A 161 16.50 -20.42 -15.66
N PRO A 162 15.86 -20.33 -14.48
CA PRO A 162 14.51 -20.83 -14.28
C PRO A 162 13.46 -20.06 -15.08
N TYR A 163 13.62 -18.74 -15.22
CA TYR A 163 12.69 -17.88 -15.93
C TYR A 163 12.76 -18.07 -17.45
N GLU A 164 13.97 -18.16 -18.03
CA GLU A 164 14.15 -18.52 -19.44
C GLU A 164 13.57 -19.90 -19.72
N LYS A 165 13.85 -20.88 -18.84
CA LYS A 165 13.33 -22.24 -19.00
C LYS A 165 11.81 -22.28 -18.93
N PHE A 166 11.20 -21.54 -18.00
CA PHE A 166 9.75 -21.45 -17.87
C PHE A 166 9.11 -20.95 -19.17
N LEU A 167 9.62 -19.83 -19.70
CA LEU A 167 9.09 -19.23 -20.92
C LEU A 167 9.25 -20.14 -22.15
N LEU A 168 10.38 -20.84 -22.25
CA LEU A 168 10.61 -21.82 -23.31
C LEU A 168 9.69 -23.04 -23.21
N MET A 169 9.33 -23.48 -22.00
CA MET A 169 8.34 -24.55 -21.81
C MET A 169 6.97 -24.10 -22.31
N LEU A 170 6.50 -22.92 -21.90
CA LEU A 170 5.21 -22.36 -22.32
C LEU A 170 5.13 -22.15 -23.83
N LYS A 171 6.20 -21.68 -24.48
CA LYS A 171 6.24 -21.51 -25.94
C LYS A 171 5.97 -22.80 -26.74
N ARG A 172 6.19 -23.99 -26.17
CA ARG A 172 5.87 -25.26 -26.84
C ARG A 172 4.37 -25.53 -26.90
N HIS A 173 3.60 -24.85 -26.06
CA HIS A 173 2.15 -24.97 -25.99
C HIS A 173 1.41 -23.90 -26.80
N LEU A 174 2.14 -22.88 -27.25
CA LEU A 174 1.59 -21.73 -27.94
C LEU A 174 1.39 -22.02 -29.43
N LYS A 175 0.18 -21.74 -29.92
CA LYS A 175 -0.14 -21.76 -31.35
C LYS A 175 0.66 -20.69 -32.10
N LYS A 176 0.77 -20.86 -33.42
CA LYS A 176 1.23 -19.78 -34.30
C LYS A 176 0.32 -18.55 -34.10
N ASP A 177 0.94 -17.38 -33.96
CA ASP A 177 0.28 -16.08 -33.71
C ASP A 177 -0.49 -16.02 -32.37
N GLY A 178 -0.32 -17.02 -31.50
CA GLY A 178 -0.80 -17.01 -30.12
C GLY A 178 0.02 -16.04 -29.26
N ARG A 179 -0.51 -15.72 -28.07
CA ARG A 179 0.08 -14.75 -27.14
C ARG A 179 0.34 -15.33 -25.76
N ILE A 180 1.48 -14.98 -25.17
CA ILE A 180 1.72 -15.19 -23.73
C ILE A 180 1.54 -13.84 -23.05
N VAL A 181 0.69 -13.79 -22.03
CA VAL A 181 0.36 -12.59 -21.26
C VAL A 181 0.96 -12.72 -19.87
N ILE A 182 1.87 -11.82 -19.52
CA ILE A 182 2.55 -11.80 -18.23
C ILE A 182 2.17 -10.53 -17.48
N ALA A 183 1.46 -10.66 -16.36
CA ALA A 183 1.27 -9.54 -15.43
C ALA A 183 2.11 -9.77 -14.17
N ILE A 184 2.93 -8.79 -13.83
CA ILE A 184 3.94 -8.89 -12.77
C ILE A 184 4.27 -7.50 -12.21
N GLU A 185 4.61 -7.46 -10.93
CA GLU A 185 5.22 -6.30 -10.27
C GLU A 185 6.49 -5.85 -10.99
N ASN A 186 6.70 -4.53 -11.07
CA ASN A 186 7.96 -3.97 -11.51
C ASN A 186 8.89 -3.88 -10.31
N ARG A 187 10.06 -4.50 -10.38
CA ARG A 187 11.06 -4.46 -9.29
C ARG A 187 11.40 -3.04 -8.81
N LEU A 188 11.29 -2.04 -9.69
CA LEU A 188 11.53 -0.62 -9.39
C LEU A 188 10.25 0.23 -9.39
N GLY A 189 9.08 -0.37 -9.17
CA GLY A 189 7.83 0.35 -9.04
C GLY A 189 7.94 1.50 -8.03
N LEU A 190 7.42 2.68 -8.39
CA LEU A 190 7.56 3.90 -7.58
C LEU A 190 7.03 3.70 -6.16
N LYS A 191 5.99 2.87 -5.97
CA LYS A 191 5.42 2.56 -4.66
C LYS A 191 6.46 2.07 -3.64
N TYR A 192 7.49 1.34 -4.08
CA TYR A 192 8.54 0.83 -3.18
C TYR A 192 9.49 1.96 -2.74
N PHE A 193 9.82 2.89 -3.64
CA PHE A 193 10.55 4.10 -3.28
C PHE A 193 9.72 5.01 -2.38
N ALA A 194 8.40 5.02 -2.55
CA ALA A 194 7.48 5.81 -1.76
C ALA A 194 7.19 5.24 -0.37
N GLY A 195 7.70 4.04 -0.07
CA GLY A 195 7.61 3.43 1.26
C GLY A 195 6.67 2.22 1.39
N CYS A 196 6.26 1.59 0.29
CA CYS A 196 5.65 0.26 0.37
C CYS A 196 6.73 -0.82 0.57
N THR A 197 6.40 -1.87 1.31
CA THR A 197 7.23 -3.07 1.38
C THR A 197 7.14 -3.86 0.08
N GLU A 198 8.15 -4.66 -0.21
CA GLU A 198 8.16 -5.57 -1.36
C GLU A 198 7.09 -6.66 -1.18
N ASP A 199 6.29 -6.92 -2.23
CA ASP A 199 5.03 -7.70 -2.13
C ASP A 199 5.24 -9.15 -1.65
N HIS A 200 6.36 -9.78 -1.96
CA HIS A 200 6.61 -11.20 -1.74
C HIS A 200 7.44 -11.47 -0.47
N LEU A 201 8.44 -10.63 -0.20
CA LEU A 201 9.32 -10.76 0.96
C LEU A 201 8.82 -9.97 2.17
N GLY A 202 7.96 -8.96 1.96
CA GLY A 202 7.40 -8.13 3.04
C GLY A 202 8.42 -7.19 3.69
N THR A 203 9.58 -6.99 3.06
CA THR A 203 10.69 -6.15 3.53
C THR A 203 10.80 -4.88 2.70
N TYR A 204 11.33 -3.81 3.29
CA TYR A 204 11.62 -2.58 2.54
C TYR A 204 12.82 -2.77 1.61
N PHE A 205 12.77 -2.14 0.44
CA PHE A 205 13.88 -1.97 -0.51
C PHE A 205 14.52 -3.24 -1.12
N SER A 206 14.13 -4.46 -0.73
CA SER A 206 14.78 -5.68 -1.22
C SER A 206 14.75 -5.85 -2.75
N GLY A 207 13.67 -5.42 -3.42
CA GLY A 207 13.64 -5.37 -4.89
C GLY A 207 14.63 -4.35 -5.48
N ILE A 208 14.74 -3.18 -4.86
CA ILE A 208 15.60 -2.06 -5.30
C ILE A 208 17.09 -2.42 -5.13
N GLU A 209 17.46 -2.97 -3.97
CA GLU A 209 18.82 -3.43 -3.67
C GLU A 209 19.21 -4.69 -4.45
N GLY A 210 18.21 -5.47 -4.86
CA GLY A 210 18.35 -6.67 -5.65
C GLY A 210 18.21 -7.95 -4.83
N TYR A 211 17.58 -8.94 -5.43
CA TYR A 211 17.30 -10.24 -4.79
C TYR A 211 18.54 -11.12 -4.67
N THR A 212 18.64 -11.84 -3.56
CA THR A 212 19.67 -12.88 -3.33
C THR A 212 19.39 -14.13 -4.17
N ALA A 213 20.37 -15.05 -4.25
CA ALA A 213 20.19 -16.33 -4.92
C ALA A 213 19.03 -17.15 -4.31
N ASP A 214 18.84 -17.02 -2.99
CA ASP A 214 17.94 -17.83 -2.18
C ASP A 214 16.51 -17.25 -2.10
N SER A 215 16.29 -16.08 -2.71
CA SER A 215 14.98 -15.43 -2.73
C SER A 215 13.96 -16.32 -3.46
N VAL A 216 12.88 -16.66 -2.75
CA VAL A 216 11.82 -17.57 -3.23
C VAL A 216 11.00 -17.00 -4.39
N ALA A 217 10.95 -15.67 -4.51
CA ALA A 217 10.34 -14.95 -5.61
C ALA A 217 11.26 -13.82 -6.07
N LYS A 218 11.25 -13.50 -7.37
CA LYS A 218 11.98 -12.36 -7.95
C LYS A 218 11.13 -11.68 -9.02
N THR A 219 10.98 -10.37 -8.87
CA THR A 219 10.39 -9.52 -9.91
C THR A 219 11.51 -8.91 -10.78
N PHE A 220 11.14 -8.22 -11.86
CA PHE A 220 12.08 -7.73 -12.85
C PHE A 220 11.82 -6.28 -13.19
N THR A 221 12.89 -5.56 -13.55
CA THR A 221 12.72 -4.27 -14.26
C THR A 221 12.29 -4.52 -15.70
N ARG A 222 11.83 -3.49 -16.39
CA ARG A 222 11.54 -3.54 -17.83
C ARG A 222 12.73 -4.09 -18.62
N GLY A 223 13.93 -3.54 -18.38
CA GLY A 223 15.17 -4.04 -18.99
C GLY A 223 15.51 -5.49 -18.61
N GLY A 224 15.17 -5.92 -17.38
CA GLY A 224 15.33 -7.30 -16.92
C GLY A 224 14.48 -8.28 -17.72
N LEU A 225 13.19 -7.97 -17.92
CA LEU A 225 12.27 -8.77 -18.75
C LEU A 225 12.74 -8.83 -20.21
N ILE A 226 13.13 -7.68 -20.79
CA ILE A 226 13.67 -7.62 -22.16
C ILE A 226 14.90 -8.52 -22.32
N ASN A 227 15.79 -8.55 -21.33
CA ASN A 227 16.96 -9.43 -21.35
C ASN A 227 16.59 -10.92 -21.31
N ILE A 228 15.59 -11.30 -20.51
CA ILE A 228 15.05 -12.67 -20.51
C ILE A 228 14.47 -13.02 -21.89
N PHE A 229 13.66 -12.14 -22.48
CA PHE A 229 13.07 -12.35 -23.81
C PHE A 229 14.14 -12.51 -24.89
N LYS A 230 15.17 -11.66 -24.86
CA LYS A 230 16.32 -11.74 -25.76
C LYS A 230 17.05 -13.07 -25.65
N ARG A 231 17.29 -13.58 -24.43
CA ARG A 231 17.90 -14.90 -24.20
C ARG A 231 17.02 -16.04 -24.72
N CYS A 232 15.70 -15.88 -24.68
CA CYS A 232 14.71 -16.80 -25.26
C CYS A 232 14.47 -16.61 -26.77
N ARG A 233 15.17 -15.68 -27.43
CA ARG A 233 14.98 -15.30 -28.84
C ARG A 233 13.55 -14.83 -29.16
N ILE A 234 12.97 -14.08 -28.24
CA ILE A 234 11.67 -13.43 -28.38
C ILE A 234 11.91 -11.96 -28.70
N ASN A 235 11.46 -11.54 -29.88
CA ASN A 235 11.63 -10.17 -30.37
C ASN A 235 10.30 -9.43 -30.57
N ASP A 236 9.18 -10.16 -30.46
CA ASP A 236 7.82 -9.63 -30.62
C ASP A 236 7.16 -9.59 -29.25
N TYR A 237 7.13 -8.40 -28.66
CA TYR A 237 6.53 -8.16 -27.35
C TYR A 237 6.07 -6.71 -27.21
N HIS A 238 5.05 -6.49 -26.39
CA HIS A 238 4.42 -5.19 -26.17
C HIS A 238 4.20 -4.95 -24.67
N PHE A 239 4.65 -3.79 -24.18
CA PHE A 239 4.49 -3.41 -22.77
C PHE A 239 3.21 -2.58 -22.56
N TYR A 240 2.49 -2.97 -21.53
CA TYR A 240 1.40 -2.23 -20.93
C TYR A 240 1.69 -1.98 -19.44
N TYR A 241 1.09 -0.92 -18.90
CA TYR A 241 1.33 -0.39 -17.57
C TYR A 241 -0.01 -0.28 -16.82
N PRO A 242 -0.45 -1.35 -16.14
CA PRO A 242 -1.65 -1.33 -15.34
C PRO A 242 -1.46 -0.43 -14.11
N TYR A 243 -2.51 0.31 -13.76
CA TYR A 243 -2.53 1.30 -12.69
C TYR A 243 -3.80 1.18 -11.82
N PRO A 244 -3.72 1.31 -10.49
CA PRO A 244 -2.52 1.59 -9.68
C PRO A 244 -1.47 0.47 -9.66
N ASP A 245 -1.90 -0.76 -9.93
CA ASP A 245 -1.08 -1.90 -10.31
C ASP A 245 -1.94 -2.94 -11.04
N TYR A 246 -1.35 -4.07 -11.44
CA TYR A 246 -2.09 -5.16 -12.11
C TYR A 246 -3.10 -5.87 -11.20
N LYS A 247 -3.04 -5.65 -9.87
CA LYS A 247 -3.89 -6.38 -8.93
C LYS A 247 -5.30 -5.82 -8.88
N LEU A 248 -5.46 -4.50 -8.82
CA LEU A 248 -6.77 -3.83 -8.79
C LEU A 248 -6.78 -2.73 -9.85
N MET A 249 -6.45 -3.11 -11.08
CA MET A 249 -6.27 -2.19 -12.20
C MET A 249 -7.57 -1.45 -12.54
N THR A 250 -7.50 -0.13 -12.62
CA THR A 250 -8.58 0.74 -13.13
C THR A 250 -8.20 1.43 -14.43
N LEU A 251 -6.89 1.60 -14.68
CA LEU A 251 -6.34 2.17 -15.92
C LEU A 251 -5.26 1.24 -16.48
N LEU A 252 -5.14 1.20 -17.80
CA LEU A 252 -4.09 0.49 -18.52
C LEU A 252 -3.47 1.45 -19.53
N HIS A 253 -2.18 1.73 -19.38
CA HIS A 253 -1.39 2.48 -20.36
C HIS A 253 -0.54 1.53 -21.21
N SER A 254 0.08 2.04 -22.27
CA SER A 254 1.03 1.27 -23.08
C SER A 254 2.18 2.13 -23.59
N ASP A 255 3.20 1.50 -24.19
CA ASP A 255 4.26 2.20 -24.93
C ASP A 255 3.69 3.16 -26.02
N SER A 256 2.46 2.94 -26.49
CA SER A 256 1.78 3.78 -27.49
C SER A 256 0.88 4.88 -26.91
N TYR A 257 0.56 4.81 -25.61
CA TYR A 257 -0.25 5.79 -24.89
C TYR A 257 0.14 5.83 -23.41
N LEU A 258 1.14 6.64 -23.09
CA LEU A 258 1.59 6.88 -21.73
C LEU A 258 0.62 7.79 -20.96
N PRO A 259 0.65 7.76 -19.62
CA PRO A 259 -0.16 8.66 -18.80
C PRO A 259 0.08 10.12 -19.13
N LYS A 260 -0.98 10.92 -19.04
CA LYS A 260 -0.91 12.38 -19.13
C LYS A 260 -0.94 13.00 -17.73
N PHE A 261 -0.64 14.30 -17.68
CA PHE A 261 -0.74 15.08 -16.45
C PHE A 261 -2.13 14.90 -15.81
N GLY A 262 -2.15 14.62 -14.51
CA GLY A 262 -3.37 14.45 -13.75
C GLY A 262 -4.01 13.05 -13.79
N GLU A 263 -3.54 12.11 -14.62
CA GLU A 263 -4.16 10.77 -14.72
C GLU A 263 -3.78 9.81 -13.58
N LEU A 264 -2.69 10.07 -12.85
CA LEU A 264 -2.14 9.17 -11.81
C LEU A 264 -2.36 9.73 -10.39
N GLN A 265 -3.58 9.61 -9.86
CA GLN A 265 -3.98 10.20 -8.56
C GLN A 265 -4.08 9.21 -7.38
N ASP A 266 -4.37 7.94 -7.65
CA ASP A 266 -4.68 6.88 -6.68
C ASP A 266 -3.43 6.16 -6.14
N ASN A 267 -2.40 6.89 -5.73
CA ASN A 267 -1.07 6.29 -5.48
C ASN A 267 -0.84 5.77 -4.05
N VAL A 268 -1.53 6.32 -3.04
CA VAL A 268 -1.16 6.07 -1.62
C VAL A 268 -1.65 4.70 -1.10
N ARG A 269 -2.55 4.02 -1.83
CA ARG A 269 -3.26 2.84 -1.32
C ARG A 269 -2.36 1.60 -1.33
N ASN A 270 -1.94 1.17 -0.15
CA ASN A 270 -1.36 -0.17 0.08
C ASN A 270 -2.30 -0.99 0.98
N PHE A 271 -2.81 -2.11 0.47
CA PHE A 271 -3.86 -2.89 1.14
C PHE A 271 -3.32 -4.06 1.97
N ASP A 272 -2.21 -4.65 1.52
CA ASP A 272 -1.69 -5.88 2.05
C ASP A 272 -0.97 -5.67 3.39
N ARG A 273 -0.30 -4.53 3.55
CA ARG A 273 0.62 -4.24 4.66
C ARG A 273 0.65 -2.76 5.03
N ASP A 274 1.18 -2.47 6.21
CA ASP A 274 1.54 -1.12 6.64
C ASP A 274 2.58 -0.52 5.68
N ARG A 275 2.60 0.81 5.56
CA ARG A 275 3.53 1.52 4.67
C ARG A 275 4.09 2.80 5.28
N LEU A 276 5.24 3.20 4.76
CA LEU A 276 5.76 4.56 4.91
C LEU A 276 5.19 5.47 3.80
N VAL A 277 5.13 6.78 4.06
CA VAL A 277 4.91 7.81 3.04
C VAL A 277 6.13 8.72 3.03
N LEU A 278 7.03 8.43 2.08
CA LEU A 278 8.35 9.08 2.00
C LEU A 278 8.32 10.36 1.15
N PHE A 279 7.41 10.45 0.19
CA PHE A 279 7.18 11.64 -0.63
C PHE A 279 5.77 11.62 -1.22
N ASN A 280 5.37 12.72 -1.87
CA ASN A 280 4.11 12.80 -2.59
C ASN A 280 4.23 12.08 -3.95
N GLU A 281 3.70 10.87 -4.03
CA GLU A 281 3.76 10.02 -5.22
C GLU A 281 3.12 10.62 -6.46
N LYS A 282 2.05 11.42 -6.30
CA LYS A 282 1.40 12.09 -7.42
C LYS A 282 2.39 13.02 -8.13
N HIS A 283 3.04 13.90 -7.38
CA HIS A 283 4.00 14.84 -7.96
C HIS A 283 5.23 14.14 -8.53
N ALA A 284 5.71 13.08 -7.86
CA ALA A 284 6.80 12.27 -8.38
C ALA A 284 6.43 11.60 -9.72
N TYR A 285 5.22 11.04 -9.85
CA TYR A 285 4.73 10.51 -11.11
C TYR A 285 4.58 11.59 -12.19
N GLU A 286 4.06 12.78 -11.84
CA GLU A 286 3.95 13.91 -12.78
C GLU A 286 5.32 14.28 -13.39
N ASP A 287 6.36 14.38 -12.57
CA ASP A 287 7.72 14.67 -13.04
C ASP A 287 8.31 13.49 -13.84
N LEU A 288 8.11 12.24 -13.42
CA LEU A 288 8.56 11.06 -14.17
C LEU A 288 7.89 10.93 -15.54
N VAL A 289 6.61 11.28 -15.65
CA VAL A 289 5.88 11.32 -16.92
C VAL A 289 6.46 12.40 -17.82
N LYS A 290 6.70 13.60 -17.28
CA LYS A 290 7.27 14.75 -18.01
C LYS A 290 8.66 14.45 -18.58
N ASP A 291 9.49 13.74 -17.83
CA ASP A 291 10.85 13.37 -18.24
C ASP A 291 10.94 12.06 -19.04
N GLY A 292 9.79 11.42 -19.32
CA GLY A 292 9.73 10.19 -20.11
C GLY A 292 10.24 8.94 -19.39
N LEU A 293 10.27 8.96 -18.05
CA LEU A 293 10.77 7.88 -17.19
C LEU A 293 9.66 6.99 -16.60
N TYR A 294 8.38 7.34 -16.77
CA TYR A 294 7.26 6.56 -16.24
C TYR A 294 7.34 5.05 -16.53
N PRO A 295 7.64 4.58 -17.76
CA PRO A 295 7.78 3.15 -18.05
C PRO A 295 8.72 2.36 -17.13
N GLU A 296 9.75 3.00 -16.58
CA GLU A 296 10.73 2.34 -15.72
C GLU A 296 10.26 2.27 -14.26
N PHE A 297 9.30 3.12 -13.86
CA PHE A 297 8.82 3.28 -12.50
C PHE A 297 7.33 2.94 -12.31
N ALA A 298 6.61 2.56 -13.37
CA ALA A 298 5.26 2.01 -13.24
C ALA A 298 5.26 0.85 -12.23
N ASN A 299 4.26 0.76 -11.35
CA ASN A 299 4.24 -0.21 -10.25
C ASN A 299 4.25 -1.67 -10.73
N SER A 300 3.78 -1.92 -11.95
CA SER A 300 3.68 -3.24 -12.55
C SER A 300 3.65 -3.16 -14.07
N PHE A 301 3.89 -4.31 -14.69
CA PHE A 301 3.79 -4.50 -16.13
C PHE A 301 2.69 -5.51 -16.45
N GLU A 302 2.05 -5.32 -17.60
CA GLU A 302 1.41 -6.40 -18.35
C GLU A 302 2.12 -6.49 -19.71
N VAL A 303 2.72 -7.63 -20.00
CA VAL A 303 3.53 -7.84 -21.20
C VAL A 303 2.89 -8.89 -22.09
N ILE A 304 2.66 -8.50 -23.34
CA ILE A 304 2.13 -9.40 -24.37
C ILE A 304 3.31 -9.88 -25.20
N ILE A 305 3.62 -11.17 -25.17
CA ILE A 305 4.59 -11.81 -26.06
C ILE A 305 3.85 -12.41 -27.25
N GLY A 306 4.29 -12.08 -28.46
CA GLY A 306 3.56 -12.34 -29.70
C GLY A 306 2.89 -11.06 -30.23
N PRO A 307 1.99 -11.18 -31.22
CA PRO A 307 1.45 -10.00 -31.88
C PRO A 307 0.70 -9.08 -30.92
N GLY A 308 0.84 -7.77 -31.06
CA GLY A 308 0.11 -6.79 -30.25
C GLY A 308 -1.41 -6.77 -30.46
N PHE A 309 -2.06 -5.83 -29.79
CA PHE A 309 -3.48 -5.53 -29.94
C PHE A 309 -3.69 -4.11 -30.44
N ASP A 310 -4.86 -3.85 -31.04
CA ASP A 310 -5.26 -2.51 -31.47
C ASP A 310 -5.50 -1.58 -30.27
N THR A 311 -5.93 -2.14 -29.12
CA THR A 311 -6.14 -1.40 -27.87
C THR A 311 -4.79 -1.00 -27.27
N ILE A 312 -4.60 0.30 -27.08
CA ILE A 312 -3.37 0.90 -26.55
C ILE A 312 -3.58 1.60 -25.20
N TYR A 313 -4.83 1.73 -24.76
CA TYR A 313 -5.22 2.23 -23.44
C TYR A 313 -6.61 1.71 -23.09
N SER A 314 -6.85 1.47 -21.80
CA SER A 314 -8.17 1.14 -21.26
C SER A 314 -8.41 1.84 -19.92
N LYS A 315 -9.64 2.29 -19.69
CA LYS A 315 -10.13 2.83 -18.41
C LYS A 315 -11.40 2.12 -18.00
N TYR A 316 -11.45 1.68 -16.75
CA TYR A 316 -12.60 1.02 -16.16
C TYR A 316 -13.35 1.99 -15.24
N SER A 317 -14.68 1.92 -15.30
CA SER A 317 -15.59 2.57 -14.35
C SER A 317 -16.55 1.53 -13.80
N ASN A 318 -15.98 0.43 -13.28
CA ASN A 318 -16.71 -0.74 -12.80
C ASN A 318 -16.90 -0.80 -11.28
N ASP A 319 -16.56 0.31 -10.60
CA ASP A 319 -16.98 0.66 -9.24
C ASP A 319 -18.44 1.14 -9.15
N ARG A 320 -19.10 1.32 -10.30
CA ARG A 320 -20.49 1.76 -10.45
C ARG A 320 -21.50 0.61 -10.35
N VAL A 321 -22.79 0.93 -10.21
CA VAL A 321 -23.91 -0.02 -10.41
C VAL A 321 -23.89 -0.66 -11.79
N ASP A 322 -24.43 -1.87 -11.88
CA ASP A 322 -24.28 -2.72 -13.06
C ASP A 322 -24.79 -2.03 -14.32
N GLU A 323 -25.80 -1.17 -14.20
CA GLU A 323 -26.36 -0.32 -15.26
C GLU A 323 -25.37 0.71 -15.81
N PHE A 324 -24.30 1.05 -15.09
CA PHE A 324 -23.35 2.11 -15.48
C PHE A 324 -21.90 1.63 -15.57
N LYS A 325 -21.64 0.33 -15.44
CA LYS A 325 -20.29 -0.24 -15.57
C LYS A 325 -19.84 -0.21 -17.02
N ILE A 326 -18.81 0.56 -17.31
CA ILE A 326 -18.24 0.68 -18.65
C ILE A 326 -16.72 0.51 -18.66
N ARG A 327 -16.19 0.11 -19.81
CA ARG A 327 -14.78 0.21 -20.18
C ARG A 327 -14.63 1.19 -21.34
N THR A 328 -13.69 2.11 -21.24
CA THR A 328 -13.33 3.04 -22.32
C THR A 328 -11.95 2.73 -22.83
N ASP A 329 -11.83 2.40 -24.11
CA ASP A 329 -10.57 2.06 -24.77
C ASP A 329 -10.13 3.19 -25.72
N ILE A 330 -8.83 3.38 -25.86
CA ILE A 330 -8.24 4.01 -27.04
C ILE A 330 -7.64 2.90 -27.89
N ALA A 331 -8.10 2.79 -29.14
CA ALA A 331 -7.62 1.80 -30.08
C ALA A 331 -7.06 2.46 -31.35
N ILE A 332 -6.11 1.80 -32.01
CA ILE A 332 -5.60 2.16 -33.33
C ILE A 332 -6.47 1.45 -34.37
N GLY A 333 -7.29 2.20 -35.12
CA GLY A 333 -8.11 1.66 -36.20
C GLY A 333 -7.28 1.20 -37.40
N ARG A 334 -7.90 0.46 -38.32
CA ARG A 334 -7.24 -0.12 -39.52
C ARG A 334 -6.54 0.91 -40.43
N ASN A 335 -6.95 2.18 -40.36
CA ASN A 335 -6.35 3.29 -41.10
C ASN A 335 -5.19 3.98 -40.34
N GLY A 336 -4.78 3.44 -39.19
CA GLY A 336 -3.76 3.98 -38.30
C GLY A 336 -4.23 5.14 -37.41
N ARG A 337 -5.52 5.51 -37.44
CA ARG A 337 -6.07 6.59 -36.60
C ARG A 337 -6.54 6.07 -35.25
N LYS A 338 -6.38 6.90 -34.22
CA LYS A 338 -6.93 6.62 -32.89
C LYS A 338 -8.45 6.78 -32.91
N VAL A 339 -9.13 5.86 -32.25
CA VAL A 339 -10.58 5.89 -31.98
C VAL A 339 -10.81 5.60 -30.51
N ILE A 340 -11.89 6.14 -29.96
CA ILE A 340 -12.37 5.81 -28.61
C ILE A 340 -13.48 4.78 -28.74
N LYS A 341 -13.46 3.74 -27.90
CA LYS A 341 -14.53 2.75 -27.82
C LYS A 341 -15.02 2.63 -26.38
N LYS A 342 -16.32 2.82 -26.14
CA LYS A 342 -16.97 2.58 -24.83
C LYS A 342 -17.77 1.29 -24.89
N PHE A 343 -17.39 0.31 -24.07
CA PHE A 343 -18.02 -1.00 -23.96
C PHE A 343 -18.85 -1.11 -22.68
N PRO A 344 -20.06 -1.69 -22.73
CA PRO A 344 -20.76 -2.08 -21.51
C PRO A 344 -20.07 -3.31 -20.91
N LEU A 345 -19.85 -3.30 -19.58
CA LEU A 345 -19.24 -4.43 -18.87
C LEU A 345 -20.25 -5.43 -18.34
N THR A 346 -21.53 -5.10 -18.39
CA THR A 346 -22.65 -5.96 -18.02
C THR A 346 -23.75 -5.84 -19.07
N GLU A 347 -24.67 -6.80 -19.10
CA GLU A 347 -25.87 -6.67 -19.94
C GLU A 347 -26.73 -5.46 -19.54
N ALA A 348 -26.79 -5.14 -18.24
CA ALA A 348 -27.53 -4.00 -17.72
C ALA A 348 -26.95 -2.65 -18.20
N ALA A 349 -25.63 -2.56 -18.42
CA ALA A 349 -24.97 -1.36 -18.93
C ALA A 349 -25.17 -1.12 -20.43
N ARG A 350 -25.75 -2.07 -21.17
CA ARG A 350 -25.88 -1.97 -22.63
C ARG A 350 -26.75 -0.78 -23.03
N GLU A 351 -27.89 -0.59 -22.37
CA GLU A 351 -28.77 0.56 -22.65
C GLU A 351 -28.06 1.89 -22.40
N HIS A 352 -27.33 1.98 -21.29
CA HIS A 352 -26.57 3.17 -20.92
C HIS A 352 -25.57 3.56 -22.01
N VAL A 353 -24.73 2.64 -22.46
CA VAL A 353 -23.75 2.89 -23.53
C VAL A 353 -24.43 3.25 -24.86
N TYR A 354 -25.52 2.57 -25.22
CA TYR A 354 -26.19 2.79 -26.50
C TYR A 354 -26.93 4.14 -26.54
N SER A 355 -27.42 4.59 -25.38
CA SER A 355 -28.09 5.89 -25.22
C SER A 355 -27.18 7.09 -25.51
N ILE A 356 -25.84 6.90 -25.45
CA ILE A 356 -24.88 7.98 -25.71
C ILE A 356 -24.99 8.51 -27.16
N ARG A 357 -25.43 7.67 -28.11
CA ARG A 357 -25.71 8.14 -29.49
C ARG A 357 -26.88 9.12 -29.51
N ASP A 358 -27.90 8.88 -28.71
CA ASP A 358 -29.09 9.75 -28.64
C ASP A 358 -28.74 11.05 -27.88
N ALA A 359 -27.89 10.95 -26.84
CA ALA A 359 -27.27 12.10 -26.19
C ALA A 359 -26.47 12.97 -27.17
N TYR A 360 -25.64 12.36 -28.02
CA TYR A 360 -24.90 13.05 -29.09
C TYR A 360 -25.85 13.83 -30.01
N ALA A 361 -26.92 13.19 -30.49
CA ALA A 361 -27.89 13.83 -31.37
C ALA A 361 -28.58 15.03 -30.69
N GLY A 362 -29.01 14.85 -29.43
CA GLY A 362 -29.65 15.92 -28.66
C GLY A 362 -28.74 17.11 -28.37
N LEU A 363 -27.50 16.85 -27.95
CA LEU A 363 -26.52 17.91 -27.65
C LEU A 363 -26.04 18.61 -28.92
N ARG A 364 -25.87 17.88 -30.03
CA ARG A 364 -25.51 18.47 -31.31
C ARG A 364 -26.55 19.49 -31.79
N GLU A 365 -27.83 19.18 -31.60
CA GLU A 365 -28.91 20.12 -31.91
C GLU A 365 -28.93 21.30 -30.93
N LYS A 366 -28.79 21.04 -29.63
CA LYS A 366 -28.68 22.10 -28.61
C LYS A 366 -27.60 23.11 -28.97
N TYR A 367 -26.40 22.65 -29.29
CA TYR A 367 -25.25 23.51 -29.56
C TYR A 367 -25.11 23.92 -31.04
N HIS A 368 -26.11 23.63 -31.89
CA HIS A 368 -26.08 23.97 -33.30
C HIS A 368 -25.96 25.50 -33.50
N GLY A 369 -24.94 25.92 -34.27
CA GLY A 369 -24.64 27.33 -34.52
C GLY A 369 -23.92 28.04 -33.36
N GLY A 370 -23.55 27.32 -32.30
CA GLY A 370 -22.75 27.83 -31.18
C GLY A 370 -21.25 27.52 -31.33
N ASP A 371 -20.48 27.94 -30.32
CA ASP A 371 -19.01 27.79 -30.27
C ASP A 371 -18.57 26.50 -29.52
N LEU A 372 -19.48 25.54 -29.27
CA LEU A 372 -19.19 24.31 -28.54
C LEU A 372 -19.49 23.09 -29.42
N GLU A 373 -18.45 22.33 -29.74
CA GLU A 373 -18.58 21.12 -30.54
C GLU A 373 -18.86 19.91 -29.66
N ILE A 374 -19.57 18.92 -30.21
CA ILE A 374 -19.83 17.64 -29.56
C ILE A 374 -19.07 16.58 -30.34
N ASN A 375 -18.21 15.82 -29.64
CA ASN A 375 -17.49 14.71 -30.26
C ASN A 375 -18.49 13.72 -30.87
N ASP A 376 -18.19 13.12 -32.01
CA ASP A 376 -19.13 12.23 -32.67
C ASP A 376 -19.30 10.92 -31.90
N CYS A 377 -20.50 10.34 -31.96
CA CYS A 377 -20.79 9.02 -31.40
C CYS A 377 -21.54 8.18 -32.42
N GLN A 378 -21.06 6.97 -32.63
CA GLN A 378 -21.68 5.94 -33.47
C GLN A 378 -21.75 4.63 -32.66
N ILE A 379 -22.69 3.75 -32.99
CA ILE A 379 -22.76 2.41 -32.39
C ILE A 379 -22.19 1.40 -33.37
N ASP A 380 -21.25 0.58 -32.91
CA ASP A 380 -20.81 -0.63 -33.60
C ASP A 380 -21.54 -1.82 -33.00
N GLU A 381 -22.58 -2.29 -33.69
CA GLU A 381 -23.37 -3.44 -33.24
C GLU A 381 -22.60 -4.76 -33.28
N ASN A 382 -21.52 -4.87 -34.09
CA ASN A 382 -20.74 -6.10 -34.16
C ASN A 382 -19.84 -6.25 -32.94
N GLU A 383 -19.21 -5.15 -32.52
CA GLU A 383 -18.39 -5.11 -31.31
C GLU A 383 -19.20 -4.83 -30.04
N GLY A 384 -20.45 -4.37 -30.19
CA GLY A 384 -21.35 -4.06 -29.08
C GLY A 384 -20.98 -2.80 -28.31
N CYS A 385 -20.40 -1.79 -28.96
CA CYS A 385 -19.81 -0.62 -28.31
C CYS A 385 -20.20 0.71 -28.96
N ALA A 386 -20.01 1.81 -28.22
CA ALA A 386 -20.07 3.17 -28.77
C ALA A 386 -18.68 3.62 -29.21
N ILE A 387 -18.56 4.16 -30.42
CA ILE A 387 -17.32 4.62 -31.03
C ILE A 387 -17.34 6.14 -31.19
N PHE A 388 -16.23 6.79 -30.80
CA PHE A 388 -16.02 8.22 -30.94
C PHE A 388 -14.71 8.52 -31.67
N SER A 389 -14.64 9.67 -32.33
CA SER A 389 -13.35 10.18 -32.81
C SER A 389 -12.43 10.51 -31.64
N PHE A 390 -11.14 10.28 -31.86
CA PHE A 390 -10.11 10.77 -30.94
C PHE A 390 -9.92 12.29 -31.16
N VAL A 391 -10.27 13.09 -30.15
CA VAL A 391 -10.13 14.55 -30.19
C VAL A 391 -8.75 14.95 -29.68
N ASN A 392 -8.00 15.69 -30.49
CA ASN A 392 -6.74 16.29 -30.07
C ASN A 392 -7.00 17.61 -29.34
N GLY A 393 -6.25 17.85 -28.26
CA GLY A 393 -6.32 19.08 -27.47
C GLY A 393 -5.78 18.86 -26.06
N VAL A 394 -6.04 19.83 -25.20
CA VAL A 394 -5.74 19.78 -23.77
C VAL A 394 -7.07 19.90 -23.00
N PRO A 395 -7.34 19.10 -21.96
CA PRO A 395 -8.54 19.26 -21.16
C PRO A 395 -8.66 20.68 -20.60
N LEU A 396 -9.86 21.27 -20.59
CA LEU A 396 -10.08 22.62 -20.05
C LEU A 396 -9.61 22.73 -18.59
N ALA A 397 -9.78 21.66 -17.80
CA ALA A 397 -9.24 21.58 -16.44
C ALA A 397 -7.72 21.84 -16.38
N SER A 398 -6.94 21.28 -17.32
CA SER A 398 -5.50 21.49 -17.37
C SER A 398 -5.13 22.91 -17.81
N VAL A 399 -5.92 23.52 -18.71
CA VAL A 399 -5.72 24.94 -19.09
C VAL A 399 -6.02 25.87 -17.90
N LEU A 400 -7.03 25.55 -17.09
CA LEU A 400 -7.32 26.26 -15.84
C LEU A 400 -6.21 26.05 -14.79
N ASP A 401 -5.65 24.85 -14.70
CA ASP A 401 -4.51 24.56 -13.83
C ASP A 401 -3.28 25.39 -14.21
N GLU A 402 -2.99 25.55 -15.51
CA GLU A 402 -1.89 26.42 -15.96
C GLU A 402 -2.04 27.87 -15.50
N CYS A 403 -3.27 28.39 -15.46
CA CYS A 403 -3.53 29.72 -14.92
C CYS A 403 -3.22 29.78 -13.41
N ILE A 404 -3.62 28.76 -12.64
CA ILE A 404 -3.29 28.68 -11.20
C ILE A 404 -1.78 28.59 -11.00
N ASP A 405 -1.09 27.75 -11.78
CA ASP A 405 0.35 27.54 -11.66
C ASP A 405 1.16 28.81 -12.01
N LYS A 406 0.59 29.72 -12.83
CA LYS A 406 1.16 31.02 -13.22
C LYS A 406 0.64 32.21 -12.40
N ASP A 407 -0.20 31.99 -11.39
CA ASP A 407 -0.94 33.04 -10.66
C ASP A 407 -1.76 33.99 -11.57
N ASP A 408 -2.20 33.51 -12.75
CA ASP A 408 -2.99 34.26 -13.73
C ASP A 408 -4.51 34.12 -13.48
N MET A 409 -4.99 34.83 -12.46
CA MET A 409 -6.42 34.83 -12.12
C MET A 409 -7.29 35.56 -13.15
N GLU A 410 -6.74 36.48 -13.94
CA GLU A 410 -7.49 37.15 -15.01
C GLU A 410 -7.79 36.15 -16.15
N GLY A 411 -6.78 35.41 -16.60
CA GLY A 411 -6.92 34.33 -17.58
C GLY A 411 -7.86 33.24 -17.09
N PHE A 412 -7.74 32.81 -15.83
CA PHE A 412 -8.66 31.84 -15.22
C PHE A 412 -10.12 32.32 -15.32
N ASN A 413 -10.41 33.55 -14.88
CA ASN A 413 -11.76 34.11 -14.94
C ASN A 413 -12.28 34.28 -16.37
N ALA A 414 -11.40 34.59 -17.33
CA ALA A 414 -11.75 34.68 -18.74
C ALA A 414 -12.15 33.31 -19.32
N LEU A 415 -11.43 32.24 -18.98
CA LEU A 415 -11.77 30.88 -19.38
C LEU A 415 -13.11 30.43 -18.80
N ILE A 416 -13.38 30.74 -17.52
CA ILE A 416 -14.70 30.45 -16.93
C ILE A 416 -15.81 31.25 -17.61
N ALA A 417 -15.58 32.54 -17.92
CA ALA A 417 -16.56 33.34 -18.64
C ALA A 417 -16.85 32.79 -20.04
N GLU A 418 -15.81 32.34 -20.76
CA GLU A 418 -15.95 31.70 -22.07
C GLU A 418 -16.69 30.36 -21.96
N TYR A 419 -16.38 29.54 -20.95
CA TYR A 419 -17.14 28.32 -20.64
C TYR A 419 -18.62 28.62 -20.44
N VAL A 420 -18.97 29.59 -19.57
CA VAL A 420 -20.36 30.00 -19.32
C VAL A 420 -21.04 30.49 -20.61
N LYS A 421 -20.35 31.29 -21.42
CA LYS A 421 -20.86 31.79 -22.70
C LYS A 421 -21.22 30.62 -23.63
N ARG A 422 -20.32 29.64 -23.77
CA ARG A 422 -20.51 28.48 -24.67
C ARG A 422 -21.67 27.59 -24.25
N ILE A 423 -21.79 27.27 -22.95
CA ILE A 423 -22.84 26.37 -22.48
C ILE A 423 -24.24 27.02 -22.43
N ARG A 424 -24.34 28.37 -22.46
CA ARG A 424 -25.60 29.13 -22.54
C ARG A 424 -26.29 29.08 -23.90
N HIS A 425 -25.60 28.60 -24.92
CA HIS A 425 -26.19 28.53 -26.25
C HIS A 425 -27.44 27.62 -26.22
N ASN A 426 -28.56 28.16 -26.69
CA ASN A 426 -29.89 27.53 -26.61
C ASN A 426 -30.21 26.96 -25.21
N GLU A 427 -30.05 27.77 -24.16
CA GLU A 427 -30.21 27.33 -22.76
C GLU A 427 -31.57 26.67 -22.44
N ASP A 428 -32.64 27.08 -23.11
CA ASP A 428 -33.99 26.53 -22.93
C ASP A 428 -34.22 25.19 -23.67
N TYR A 429 -33.26 24.72 -24.47
CA TYR A 429 -33.39 23.44 -25.18
C TYR A 429 -33.45 22.27 -24.18
N PRO A 430 -34.39 21.31 -24.32
CA PRO A 430 -34.71 20.32 -23.29
C PRO A 430 -33.72 19.13 -23.28
N VAL A 431 -32.42 19.41 -23.40
CA VAL A 431 -31.33 18.44 -23.28
C VAL A 431 -30.19 19.08 -22.50
N SER A 432 -29.68 18.42 -21.47
CA SER A 432 -28.50 18.88 -20.75
C SER A 432 -27.68 17.70 -20.25
N ASP A 433 -26.36 17.82 -20.42
CA ASP A 433 -25.40 16.94 -19.78
C ASP A 433 -25.15 17.39 -18.34
N TYR A 434 -25.45 16.51 -17.39
CA TYR A 434 -25.21 16.73 -15.97
C TYR A 434 -23.73 16.66 -15.62
N ASP A 435 -22.92 15.96 -16.43
CA ASP A 435 -21.48 15.78 -16.19
C ASP A 435 -20.61 16.64 -17.13
N LEU A 436 -21.12 17.81 -17.53
CA LEU A 436 -20.36 18.78 -18.32
C LEU A 436 -19.32 19.50 -17.45
N ILE A 437 -18.33 18.77 -16.96
CA ILE A 437 -17.21 19.28 -16.16
C ILE A 437 -16.02 19.68 -17.04
N PHE A 438 -15.08 20.45 -16.50
CA PHE A 438 -13.94 20.96 -17.29
C PHE A 438 -13.03 19.85 -17.84
N SER A 439 -12.95 18.71 -17.15
CA SER A 439 -12.17 17.54 -17.59
C SER A 439 -12.78 16.85 -18.83
N ASN A 440 -14.08 17.06 -19.09
CA ASN A 440 -14.81 16.46 -20.21
C ASN A 440 -14.86 17.36 -21.46
N ILE A 441 -14.10 18.47 -21.46
CA ILE A 441 -13.99 19.41 -22.59
C ILE A 441 -12.54 19.48 -23.06
N MET A 442 -12.30 19.15 -24.33
CA MET A 442 -11.00 19.29 -24.97
C MET A 442 -10.89 20.65 -25.67
N VAL A 443 -9.81 21.37 -25.35
CA VAL A 443 -9.50 22.68 -25.91
C VAL A 443 -8.38 22.54 -26.94
N ASN A 444 -8.63 22.99 -28.17
CA ASN A 444 -7.65 23.10 -29.24
C ASN A 444 -7.75 24.49 -29.89
N GLY A 445 -7.08 25.47 -29.26
CA GLY A 445 -7.20 26.87 -29.64
C GLY A 445 -8.66 27.36 -29.49
N PRO A 446 -9.30 27.86 -30.57
CA PRO A 446 -10.68 28.35 -30.49
C PRO A 446 -11.73 27.21 -30.42
N ILE A 447 -11.37 26.00 -30.82
CA ILE A 447 -12.28 24.85 -30.91
C ILE A 447 -12.32 24.17 -29.54
N TRP A 448 -13.52 24.11 -28.93
CA TRP A 448 -13.76 23.39 -27.69
C TRP A 448 -14.76 22.28 -27.98
N THR A 449 -14.40 21.05 -27.63
CA THR A 449 -15.20 19.86 -27.95
C THR A 449 -15.53 19.10 -26.68
N ILE A 450 -16.81 18.84 -26.44
CA ILE A 450 -17.27 17.95 -25.37
C ILE A 450 -16.94 16.51 -25.79
N ILE A 451 -16.13 15.81 -24.99
CA ILE A 451 -15.66 14.45 -25.27
C ILE A 451 -16.32 13.37 -24.42
N ASP A 452 -16.94 13.75 -23.32
CA ASP A 452 -17.77 12.85 -22.51
C ASP A 452 -19.09 13.56 -22.19
N TYR A 453 -20.18 12.86 -22.46
CA TYR A 453 -21.55 13.34 -22.29
C TYR A 453 -22.50 12.17 -21.97
N GLU A 454 -21.96 11.17 -21.27
CA GLU A 454 -22.66 9.97 -20.83
C GLU A 454 -23.84 10.25 -19.91
N TRP A 455 -23.82 11.38 -19.20
CA TRP A 455 -24.86 11.79 -18.25
C TRP A 455 -25.80 12.85 -18.81
N THR A 456 -26.23 12.64 -20.06
CA THR A 456 -27.17 13.52 -20.75
C THR A 456 -28.62 13.13 -20.49
N TYR A 457 -29.43 14.11 -20.10
CA TYR A 457 -30.84 13.93 -19.80
C TYR A 457 -31.72 14.78 -20.70
N GLY A 458 -32.92 14.29 -21.01
CA GLY A 458 -33.98 15.02 -21.72
C GLY A 458 -34.69 16.08 -20.86
N LYS A 459 -33.91 16.93 -20.17
CA LYS A 459 -34.40 18.07 -19.37
C LYS A 459 -33.44 19.24 -19.48
N CYS A 460 -33.94 20.45 -19.31
CA CYS A 460 -33.10 21.63 -19.14
C CYS A 460 -32.52 21.64 -17.72
N ILE A 461 -31.20 21.64 -17.61
CA ILE A 461 -30.47 21.93 -16.36
C ILE A 461 -29.99 23.39 -16.46
N PRO A 462 -30.35 24.27 -15.50
CA PRO A 462 -29.91 25.66 -15.52
C PRO A 462 -28.38 25.79 -15.56
N VAL A 463 -27.88 26.70 -16.40
CA VAL A 463 -26.44 26.94 -16.59
C VAL A 463 -25.73 27.21 -15.26
N LYS A 464 -26.35 27.97 -14.35
CA LYS A 464 -25.75 28.26 -13.04
C LYS A 464 -25.43 26.98 -12.24
N GLU A 465 -26.24 25.94 -12.38
CA GLU A 465 -26.08 24.65 -11.69
C GLU A 465 -24.98 23.82 -12.35
N GLN A 466 -24.92 23.80 -13.70
CA GLN A 466 -23.82 23.16 -14.43
C GLN A 466 -22.46 23.81 -14.11
N VAL A 467 -22.41 25.15 -14.01
CA VAL A 467 -21.17 25.86 -13.63
C VAL A 467 -20.80 25.60 -12.17
N TRP A 468 -21.78 25.55 -11.27
CA TRP A 468 -21.54 25.17 -9.87
C TRP A 468 -20.92 23.77 -9.80
N ARG A 469 -21.50 22.79 -10.48
CA ARG A 469 -21.01 21.41 -10.49
C ARG A 469 -19.61 21.32 -11.09
N ALA A 470 -19.36 21.96 -12.24
CA ALA A 470 -18.05 21.97 -12.87
C ALA A 470 -16.96 22.54 -11.95
N LEU A 471 -17.23 23.64 -11.24
CA LEU A 471 -16.30 24.23 -10.27
C LEU A 471 -16.14 23.37 -8.99
N TYR A 472 -17.21 22.73 -8.54
CA TYR A 472 -17.17 21.81 -7.40
C TYR A 472 -16.28 20.60 -7.70
N CYS A 473 -16.51 19.91 -8.82
CA CYS A 473 -15.70 18.78 -9.27
C CYS A 473 -14.24 19.20 -9.51
N TYR A 474 -14.02 20.33 -10.19
CA TYR A 474 -12.68 20.85 -10.45
C TYR A 474 -11.87 20.98 -9.15
N ARG A 475 -12.45 21.49 -8.06
CA ARG A 475 -11.73 21.61 -6.78
C ARG A 475 -11.46 20.29 -6.07
N LEU A 476 -12.31 19.27 -6.25
CA LEU A 476 -12.13 17.97 -5.59
C LEU A 476 -11.09 17.08 -6.26
N GLU A 477 -10.91 17.22 -7.57
CA GLU A 477 -9.95 16.43 -8.35
C GLU A 477 -8.48 16.68 -7.96
N ASP A 478 -8.13 17.87 -7.43
CA ASP A 478 -6.76 18.20 -7.04
C ASP A 478 -6.69 19.20 -5.87
N ARG A 479 -5.97 18.84 -4.81
CA ARG A 479 -5.73 19.71 -3.64
C ARG A 479 -5.02 21.01 -3.99
N LYS A 480 -4.21 21.06 -5.07
CA LYS A 480 -3.58 22.33 -5.50
C LYS A 480 -4.62 23.40 -5.84
N ARG A 481 -5.83 22.99 -6.25
CA ARG A 481 -6.95 23.85 -6.62
C ARG A 481 -7.70 24.41 -5.41
N GLU A 482 -7.36 23.98 -4.18
CA GLU A 482 -7.86 24.60 -2.95
C GLU A 482 -7.51 26.09 -2.84
N LYS A 483 -6.42 26.53 -3.50
CA LYS A 483 -5.98 27.93 -3.59
C LYS A 483 -7.01 28.86 -4.24
N PHE A 484 -7.87 28.32 -5.10
CA PHE A 484 -8.90 29.07 -5.80
C PHE A 484 -10.21 29.13 -4.99
N ASP A 485 -10.73 30.35 -4.77
CA ASP A 485 -12.05 30.57 -4.16
C ASP A 485 -13.13 30.73 -5.25
N PRO A 486 -14.10 29.79 -5.37
CA PRO A 486 -15.17 29.88 -6.36
C PRO A 486 -16.31 30.83 -5.96
N LYS A 487 -16.37 31.31 -4.71
CA LYS A 487 -17.47 32.17 -4.22
C LYS A 487 -17.72 33.43 -5.07
N PRO A 488 -16.71 34.16 -5.58
CA PRO A 488 -16.94 35.30 -6.45
C PRO A 488 -17.67 34.94 -7.74
N ILE A 489 -17.44 33.74 -8.28
CA ILE A 489 -18.10 33.26 -9.49
C ILE A 489 -19.55 32.88 -9.18
N TYR A 490 -19.79 32.14 -8.08
CA TYR A 490 -21.16 31.81 -7.65
C TYR A 490 -22.01 33.05 -7.41
N LYS A 491 -21.42 34.10 -6.80
CA LYS A 491 -22.10 35.38 -6.60
C LYS A 491 -22.45 36.07 -7.93
N LYS A 492 -21.57 36.05 -8.92
CA LYS A 492 -21.84 36.58 -10.27
C LYS A 492 -22.94 35.82 -11.01
N LEU A 493 -23.09 34.52 -10.74
CA LEU A 493 -24.16 33.68 -11.28
C LEU A 493 -25.50 33.82 -10.54
N GLY A 494 -25.53 34.55 -9.42
CA GLY A 494 -26.72 34.72 -8.60
C GLY A 494 -27.10 33.49 -7.78
N LEU A 495 -26.14 32.60 -7.47
CA LEU A 495 -26.38 31.44 -6.61
C LEU A 495 -26.40 31.85 -5.14
N SER A 496 -27.50 31.55 -4.46
CA SER A 496 -27.62 31.70 -3.01
C SER A 496 -27.00 30.52 -2.25
N GLU A 497 -26.65 30.72 -0.99
CA GLU A 497 -26.15 29.64 -0.12
C GLU A 497 -27.17 28.50 0.02
N LYS A 498 -28.47 28.81 0.03
CA LYS A 498 -29.54 27.81 0.10
C LYS A 498 -29.57 26.95 -1.16
N GLU A 499 -29.46 27.54 -2.35
CA GLU A 499 -29.39 26.80 -3.62
C GLU A 499 -28.13 25.92 -3.67
N MET A 500 -26.97 26.46 -3.29
CA MET A 500 -25.72 25.67 -3.26
C MET A 500 -25.80 24.47 -2.31
N LYS A 501 -26.52 24.59 -1.19
CA LYS A 501 -26.76 23.45 -0.29
C LYS A 501 -27.63 22.37 -0.94
N VAL A 502 -28.68 22.76 -1.66
CA VAL A 502 -29.52 21.83 -2.41
C VAL A 502 -28.71 21.13 -3.50
N LEU A 503 -27.92 21.87 -4.26
CA LEU A 503 -27.04 21.31 -5.30
C LEU A 503 -26.02 20.32 -4.73
N LEU A 504 -25.49 20.59 -3.53
CA LEU A 504 -24.59 19.66 -2.84
C LEU A 504 -25.32 18.38 -2.41
N GLU A 505 -26.56 18.47 -1.93
CA GLU A 505 -27.38 17.30 -1.60
C GLU A 505 -27.73 16.48 -2.85
N GLU A 506 -28.05 17.13 -3.96
CA GLU A 506 -28.28 16.49 -5.27
C GLU A 506 -27.02 15.81 -5.79
N GLU A 507 -25.85 16.44 -5.63
CA GLU A 507 -24.56 15.84 -5.98
C GLU A 507 -24.31 14.56 -5.19
N TYR A 508 -24.50 14.59 -3.87
CA TYR A 508 -24.36 13.39 -3.05
C TYR A 508 -25.36 12.30 -3.43
N ALA A 509 -26.61 12.68 -3.78
CA ALA A 509 -27.60 11.73 -4.24
C ALA A 509 -27.21 11.12 -5.59
N PHE A 510 -26.65 11.91 -6.51
CA PHE A 510 -26.13 11.45 -7.79
C PHE A 510 -24.96 10.47 -7.61
N GLN A 511 -23.96 10.79 -6.78
CA GLN A 511 -22.86 9.87 -6.50
C GLN A 511 -23.35 8.53 -5.92
N LYS A 512 -24.36 8.56 -5.04
CA LYS A 512 -24.98 7.35 -4.48
C LYS A 512 -25.78 6.56 -5.52
N TYR A 513 -26.46 7.25 -6.43
CA TYR A 513 -27.16 6.63 -7.55
C TYR A 513 -26.18 5.90 -8.49
N VAL A 514 -25.04 6.52 -8.80
CA VAL A 514 -24.02 5.91 -9.67
C VAL A 514 -23.32 4.71 -9.01
N THR A 515 -23.03 4.79 -7.71
CA THR A 515 -22.24 3.75 -6.98
C THR A 515 -23.11 2.67 -6.33
N GLY A 516 -24.40 2.94 -6.10
CA GLY A 516 -25.32 2.05 -5.42
C GLY A 516 -25.14 2.03 -3.90
N ASN A 517 -24.66 3.14 -3.31
CA ASN A 517 -24.22 3.24 -1.91
C ASN A 517 -23.08 2.29 -1.51
N ARG A 518 -22.33 1.77 -2.50
CA ARG A 518 -21.13 0.96 -2.23
C ARG A 518 -20.01 1.81 -1.66
N LYS A 519 -19.16 1.17 -0.84
CA LYS A 519 -17.95 1.83 -0.34
C LYS A 519 -16.97 2.01 -1.50
N SER A 520 -16.41 3.20 -1.61
CA SER A 520 -15.28 3.46 -2.49
C SER A 520 -14.07 2.63 -2.07
N MET A 521 -13.13 2.43 -3.00
CA MET A 521 -11.87 1.75 -2.70
C MET A 521 -11.06 2.44 -1.60
N VAL A 522 -11.22 3.76 -1.43
CA VAL A 522 -10.63 4.54 -0.32
C VAL A 522 -11.25 4.18 1.02
N GLU A 523 -12.58 4.02 1.07
CA GLU A 523 -13.29 3.64 2.29
C GLU A 523 -12.94 2.20 2.68
N ILE A 524 -12.93 1.28 1.73
CA ILE A 524 -12.49 -0.11 1.97
C ILE A 524 -11.05 -0.15 2.48
N TRP A 525 -10.15 0.64 1.88
CA TRP A 525 -8.77 0.76 2.33
C TRP A 525 -8.66 1.26 3.77
N LYS A 526 -9.45 2.29 4.15
CA LYS A 526 -9.50 2.81 5.53
C LYS A 526 -10.02 1.76 6.50
N ASP A 527 -11.05 1.01 6.12
CA ASP A 527 -11.67 -0.01 6.98
C ASP A 527 -10.75 -1.23 7.19
N ILE A 528 -9.92 -1.57 6.19
CA ILE A 528 -8.86 -2.60 6.36
C ILE A 528 -7.84 -2.17 7.42
N GLY A 529 -7.65 -0.87 7.63
CA GLY A 529 -6.93 -0.34 8.79
C GLY A 529 -5.40 -0.50 8.74
N ARG A 530 -4.79 -0.54 7.54
CA ARG A 530 -3.32 -0.50 7.40
C ARG A 530 -2.77 0.81 7.93
N LYS A 531 -1.65 0.76 8.64
CA LYS A 531 -0.98 1.95 9.17
C LYS A 531 -0.26 2.67 8.06
N ILE A 532 -0.47 3.99 7.99
CA ILE A 532 0.37 4.92 7.26
C ILE A 532 1.28 5.60 8.26
N ILE A 533 2.58 5.50 8.01
CA ILE A 533 3.60 6.16 8.82
C ILE A 533 4.26 7.24 7.96
N VAL A 534 4.16 8.49 8.37
CA VAL A 534 4.90 9.60 7.74
C VAL A 534 6.14 9.84 8.59
N PRO A 535 7.37 9.52 8.15
CA PRO A 535 8.55 9.64 9.00
C PRO A 535 8.79 11.05 9.54
N LYS A 536 8.41 12.08 8.78
CA LYS A 536 8.47 13.47 9.24
C LYS A 536 7.53 13.72 10.43
N GLU A 537 6.37 13.08 10.48
CA GLU A 537 5.43 13.22 11.60
C GLU A 537 5.91 12.47 12.86
N LEU A 538 6.69 11.38 12.68
CA LEU A 538 7.43 10.75 13.78
C LEU A 538 8.49 11.70 14.35
N ALA A 539 9.15 12.48 13.49
CA ALA A 539 10.17 13.46 13.88
C ALA A 539 9.60 14.78 14.43
N MET A 540 8.31 15.08 14.19
CA MET A 540 7.65 16.31 14.65
C MET A 540 7.02 16.19 16.04
N ASN A 541 7.30 15.09 16.74
CA ASN A 541 6.96 14.92 18.15
C ASN A 541 8.27 14.65 18.93
N PRO A 542 9.04 15.70 19.29
CA PRO A 542 10.30 15.56 20.04
C PRO A 542 10.15 14.81 21.38
N GLU A 543 8.91 14.70 21.87
CA GLU A 543 8.56 13.97 23.09
C GLU A 543 8.22 12.48 22.86
N ALA A 544 7.98 12.00 21.62
CA ALA A 544 7.33 10.70 21.40
C ALA A 544 8.16 9.62 20.67
N ALA A 545 9.49 9.74 20.61
CA ALA A 545 10.35 8.60 20.23
C ALA A 545 11.78 8.78 20.78
N ARG A 546 11.92 8.91 22.10
CA ARG A 546 13.21 8.69 22.75
C ARG A 546 13.52 7.19 22.69
N ALA A 547 14.77 6.83 22.43
CA ALA A 547 15.18 5.43 22.47
C ALA A 547 14.87 4.87 23.88
N ALA A 548 14.47 3.60 23.97
CA ALA A 548 14.03 3.01 25.23
C ALA A 548 15.12 3.04 26.32
N ASP A 549 16.38 3.16 25.92
CA ASP A 549 17.58 3.27 26.75
C ASP A 549 18.08 4.71 26.94
N CYS A 550 17.33 5.74 26.53
CA CYS A 550 17.68 7.12 26.83
C CYS A 550 17.63 7.39 28.34
N ILE A 551 18.61 8.13 28.85
CA ILE A 551 18.73 8.54 30.25
C ILE A 551 18.20 9.97 30.39
N GLN A 552 17.50 10.27 31.48
CA GLN A 552 17.05 11.63 31.82
C GLN A 552 17.39 11.93 33.28
N ILE A 553 17.81 13.15 33.58
CA ILE A 553 18.20 13.58 34.92
C ILE A 553 17.35 14.78 35.33
N TYR A 554 16.82 14.76 36.54
CA TYR A 554 16.05 15.85 37.13
C TYR A 554 16.74 16.35 38.40
N LEU A 555 16.80 17.66 38.56
CA LEU A 555 17.34 18.34 39.74
C LEU A 555 16.21 19.13 40.40
N ASP A 556 15.94 18.85 41.68
CA ASP A 556 14.90 19.54 42.44
C ASP A 556 15.51 20.40 43.56
N GLU A 557 15.28 21.70 43.50
CA GLU A 557 15.71 22.69 44.50
C GLU A 557 14.68 22.92 45.63
N GLY A 558 13.53 22.22 45.56
CA GLY A 558 12.45 22.22 46.54
C GLY A 558 11.06 22.54 46.00
N GLU A 559 10.88 22.60 44.68
CA GLU A 559 9.60 22.87 44.00
C GLU A 559 9.06 21.63 43.24
N GLY A 560 9.80 20.51 43.27
CA GLY A 560 9.50 19.26 42.57
C GLY A 560 10.25 19.13 41.24
N TYR A 561 10.10 17.98 40.59
CA TYR A 561 10.70 17.72 39.28
C TYR A 561 9.96 18.47 38.16
N SER A 562 10.73 19.02 37.21
CA SER A 562 10.23 19.74 36.03
C SER A 562 10.77 19.06 34.78
N GLU A 563 9.89 18.73 33.84
CA GLU A 563 10.29 18.20 32.52
C GLU A 563 11.09 19.23 31.72
N ASP A 564 10.69 20.51 31.79
CA ASP A 564 11.31 21.62 31.06
C ASP A 564 12.75 21.89 31.54
N ASP A 565 13.07 21.54 32.79
CA ASP A 565 14.37 21.76 33.43
C ASP A 565 15.21 20.48 33.57
N SER A 566 14.76 19.38 32.96
CA SER A 566 15.48 18.10 32.95
C SER A 566 16.66 18.09 31.97
N ILE A 567 17.61 17.19 32.21
CA ILE A 567 18.86 17.08 31.45
C ILE A 567 18.93 15.70 30.78
N PHE A 568 19.26 15.70 29.48
CA PHE A 568 19.64 14.51 28.73
C PHE A 568 21.16 14.45 28.60
N PRO A 569 21.86 13.55 29.31
CA PRO A 569 23.31 13.42 29.18
C PRO A 569 23.70 12.98 27.77
N GLU A 570 24.90 13.38 27.32
CA GLU A 570 25.46 12.91 26.03
C GLU A 570 25.97 11.46 26.13
N GLU A 571 26.26 10.99 27.34
CA GLU A 571 26.74 9.64 27.62
C GLU A 571 25.67 8.58 27.32
N GLN A 572 26.07 7.57 26.53
CA GLN A 572 25.23 6.43 26.16
C GLN A 572 25.77 5.14 26.79
N TYR A 573 24.92 4.14 26.89
CA TYR A 573 25.31 2.80 27.31
C TYR A 573 26.32 2.18 26.33
N ASP A 574 27.35 1.52 26.86
CA ASP A 574 28.32 0.76 26.06
C ASP A 574 27.78 -0.62 25.65
N GLU A 575 28.57 -1.39 24.90
CA GLU A 575 28.22 -2.76 24.45
C GLU A 575 27.94 -3.75 25.61
N LYS A 576 28.27 -3.39 26.86
CA LYS A 576 28.00 -4.17 28.07
C LYS A 576 26.84 -3.58 28.87
N ASN A 577 26.06 -2.70 28.26
CA ASN A 577 24.97 -1.95 28.86
C ASN A 577 25.38 -1.14 30.10
N THR A 578 26.62 -0.65 30.12
CA THR A 578 27.16 0.15 31.23
C THR A 578 27.29 1.62 30.81
N VAL A 579 26.98 2.55 31.71
CA VAL A 579 27.18 3.99 31.51
C VAL A 579 27.80 4.62 32.75
N THR A 580 28.64 5.64 32.56
CA THR A 580 29.14 6.49 33.64
C THR A 580 28.67 7.92 33.40
N LEU A 581 27.85 8.44 34.30
CA LEU A 581 27.32 9.80 34.28
C LEU A 581 28.15 10.69 35.21
N THR A 582 28.50 11.89 34.75
CA THR A 582 29.11 12.94 35.59
C THR A 582 28.15 14.11 35.63
N ILE A 583 27.46 14.27 36.77
CA ILE A 583 26.33 15.20 36.91
C ILE A 583 26.78 16.39 37.76
N ASP A 584 26.71 17.59 37.18
CA ASP A 584 26.92 18.83 37.91
C ASP A 584 25.66 19.17 38.72
N VAL A 585 25.82 19.29 40.04
CA VAL A 585 24.71 19.47 40.98
C VAL A 585 24.82 20.83 41.70
N PRO A 586 23.86 21.75 41.48
CA PRO A 586 23.81 23.02 42.19
C PRO A 586 23.74 22.83 43.71
N SER A 587 24.32 23.75 44.47
CA SER A 587 24.29 23.70 45.95
C SER A 587 22.88 23.86 46.55
N SER A 588 21.92 24.35 45.77
CA SER A 588 20.50 24.47 46.07
C SER A 588 19.72 23.16 45.90
N CYS A 589 20.26 22.18 45.17
CA CYS A 589 19.59 20.92 44.86
C CYS A 589 19.40 20.08 46.13
N LYS A 590 18.16 19.62 46.37
CA LYS A 590 17.77 18.79 47.52
C LYS A 590 17.50 17.34 47.12
N MET A 591 16.95 17.12 45.93
CA MET A 591 16.71 15.80 45.37
C MET A 591 17.24 15.75 43.95
N LEU A 592 17.90 14.65 43.60
CA LEU A 592 18.33 14.36 42.23
C LEU A 592 17.70 13.05 41.80
N ARG A 593 16.99 13.04 40.67
CA ARG A 593 16.38 11.85 40.08
C ARG A 593 17.10 11.50 38.79
N VAL A 594 17.48 10.23 38.65
CA VAL A 594 18.03 9.67 37.41
C VAL A 594 17.05 8.64 36.89
N ASP A 595 16.60 8.86 35.66
CA ASP A 595 15.80 7.92 34.92
C ASP A 595 16.73 7.16 33.98
N PRO A 596 16.98 5.88 34.24
CA PRO A 596 17.98 5.10 33.49
C PRO A 596 17.50 4.68 32.10
N ALA A 597 16.21 4.79 31.80
CA ALA A 597 15.55 4.32 30.59
C ALA A 597 14.13 4.92 30.47
N PHE A 598 13.50 4.82 29.29
CA PHE A 598 12.07 5.07 29.07
C PHE A 598 11.28 3.75 28.91
N SER A 599 11.66 2.74 29.70
CA SER A 599 11.14 1.37 29.60
C SER A 599 11.41 0.59 30.90
N PRO A 600 10.62 -0.47 31.18
CA PRO A 600 10.93 -1.40 32.27
C PRO A 600 12.35 -1.93 32.14
N CYS A 601 13.08 -1.89 33.25
CA CYS A 601 14.50 -2.21 33.28
C CYS A 601 14.93 -2.81 34.63
N LEU A 602 16.05 -3.52 34.60
CA LEU A 602 16.81 -3.92 35.78
C LEU A 602 18.08 -3.08 35.81
N VAL A 603 18.36 -2.46 36.95
CA VAL A 603 19.51 -1.55 37.10
C VAL A 603 20.36 -2.00 38.26
N THR A 604 21.68 -1.99 38.09
CA THR A 604 22.66 -2.17 39.17
C THR A 604 23.54 -0.93 39.24
N ILE A 605 23.63 -0.31 40.42
CA ILE A 605 24.62 0.75 40.68
C ILE A 605 25.97 0.06 40.88
N LEU A 606 26.89 0.31 39.96
CA LEU A 606 28.24 -0.27 40.00
C LEU A 606 29.21 0.58 40.83
N ASP A 607 28.99 1.90 40.85
CA ASP A 607 29.74 2.87 41.65
C ASP A 607 28.95 4.18 41.72
N ALA A 608 29.00 4.86 42.86
CA ALA A 608 28.41 6.19 43.03
C ALA A 608 29.27 7.03 43.97
N THR A 609 29.68 8.23 43.53
CA THR A 609 30.49 9.15 44.34
C THR A 609 29.97 10.58 44.32
N TRP A 610 29.94 11.20 45.49
CA TRP A 610 29.63 12.62 45.67
C TRP A 610 30.90 13.38 46.04
N ASN A 611 31.31 14.32 45.18
CA ASN A 611 32.52 15.11 45.37
C ASN A 611 33.78 14.23 45.64
N GLY A 612 33.82 13.03 45.07
CA GLY A 612 34.87 12.03 45.23
C GLY A 612 34.77 11.15 46.49
N LYS A 613 33.70 11.27 47.30
CA LYS A 613 33.41 10.36 48.42
C LYS A 613 32.37 9.32 48.00
N SER A 614 32.54 8.09 48.45
CA SER A 614 31.61 6.99 48.10
C SER A 614 30.23 7.23 48.74
N VAL A 615 29.19 6.97 47.96
CA VAL A 615 27.80 6.94 48.43
C VAL A 615 27.49 5.60 49.11
N GLU A 616 28.03 4.49 48.59
CA GLU A 616 27.75 3.12 49.05
C GLU A 616 28.19 2.82 50.49
N ASP A 617 29.32 3.39 50.93
CA ASP A 617 29.84 3.18 52.29
C ASP A 617 29.26 4.17 53.32
N GLY A 618 28.34 5.04 52.89
CA GLY A 618 27.68 6.06 53.69
C GLY A 618 28.57 7.25 54.06
N THR A 619 29.77 7.37 53.48
CA THR A 619 30.69 8.49 53.80
C THR A 619 30.26 9.82 53.17
N ALA A 620 29.42 9.78 52.14
CA ALA A 620 28.78 10.95 51.54
C ALA A 620 27.52 11.44 52.27
N ASP A 621 26.87 10.60 53.10
CA ASP A 621 25.58 10.88 53.76
C ASP A 621 24.43 11.23 52.77
N ILE A 622 24.36 10.47 51.67
CA ILE A 622 23.30 10.50 50.65
C ILE A 622 22.52 9.18 50.75
N SER A 623 21.19 9.24 50.74
CA SER A 623 20.37 8.03 50.60
C SER A 623 19.88 7.88 49.16
N VAL A 624 19.86 6.64 48.67
CA VAL A 624 19.47 6.30 47.30
C VAL A 624 18.27 5.36 47.38
N GLU A 625 17.20 5.65 46.66
CA GLU A 625 15.97 4.83 46.65
C GLU A 625 15.41 4.70 45.23
N PRO A 626 14.80 3.55 44.88
CA PRO A 626 14.02 3.43 43.66
C PRO A 626 12.67 4.12 43.85
N GLY A 627 12.46 5.30 43.27
CA GLY A 627 11.25 6.12 43.48
C GLY A 627 9.95 5.41 43.08
N ASN A 628 10.02 4.51 42.09
CA ASN A 628 8.88 3.71 41.62
C ASN A 628 9.29 2.28 41.20
N GLY A 629 10.38 1.77 41.77
CA GLY A 629 10.87 0.41 41.56
C GLY A 629 10.93 -0.38 42.87
N GLU A 630 11.43 -1.61 42.78
CA GLU A 630 11.64 -2.48 43.95
C GLU A 630 13.10 -2.92 44.03
N TRP A 631 13.61 -3.07 45.26
CA TRP A 631 14.95 -3.57 45.53
C TRP A 631 15.05 -5.08 45.24
N LEU A 632 16.07 -5.48 44.48
CA LEU A 632 16.44 -6.89 44.26
C LEU A 632 17.58 -7.35 45.17
N SER A 633 18.52 -6.44 45.45
CA SER A 633 19.71 -6.64 46.30
C SER A 633 20.13 -5.29 46.88
N ASP A 634 21.25 -5.23 47.61
CA ASP A 634 21.77 -3.98 48.21
C ASP A 634 22.19 -2.91 47.16
N ASP A 635 22.29 -3.29 45.88
CA ASP A 635 22.84 -2.48 44.78
C ASP A 635 22.01 -2.53 43.48
N SER A 636 20.91 -3.28 43.46
CA SER A 636 20.14 -3.52 42.23
C SER A 636 18.63 -3.33 42.41
N PHE A 637 18.02 -2.77 41.37
CA PHE A 637 16.61 -2.41 41.28
C PHE A 637 15.93 -3.11 40.12
N VAL A 638 14.61 -3.31 40.24
CA VAL A 638 13.73 -3.61 39.12
C VAL A 638 12.64 -2.54 38.99
N PHE A 639 12.41 -2.09 37.76
CA PHE A 639 11.35 -1.16 37.41
C PHE A 639 10.41 -1.85 36.42
N ASN A 640 9.12 -1.93 36.74
CA ASN A 640 8.07 -2.47 35.86
C ASN A 640 7.23 -1.37 35.19
N THR A 641 7.74 -0.14 35.20
CA THR A 641 7.12 1.07 34.63
C THR A 641 7.95 1.58 33.45
N ASP A 642 7.31 2.37 32.60
CA ASP A 642 7.93 3.03 31.43
C ASP A 642 8.67 4.33 31.82
N ASP A 643 8.67 4.67 33.12
CA ASP A 643 9.26 5.88 33.71
C ASP A 643 10.10 5.52 34.97
N PRO A 644 11.15 4.68 34.87
CA PRO A 644 11.94 4.26 36.03
C PRO A 644 12.63 5.44 36.72
N SER A 645 12.59 5.51 38.05
CA SER A 645 13.17 6.62 38.83
C SER A 645 14.15 6.13 39.90
N ILE A 646 15.38 6.61 39.87
CA ILE A 646 16.38 6.45 40.94
C ILE A 646 16.58 7.80 41.63
N GLU A 647 16.24 7.91 42.90
CA GLU A 647 16.30 9.17 43.64
C GLU A 647 17.47 9.19 44.61
N PHE A 648 18.22 10.30 44.60
CA PHE A 648 19.30 10.62 45.51
C PHE A 648 18.87 11.78 46.41
N ASP A 649 18.73 11.51 47.72
CA ASP A 649 18.41 12.52 48.72
C ASP A 649 19.68 13.26 49.15
N LEU A 650 19.72 14.55 48.83
CA LEU A 650 20.81 15.48 49.11
C LEU A 650 20.47 16.43 50.27
N SER A 651 19.36 16.22 50.97
CA SER A 651 18.87 17.12 52.01
C SER A 651 19.57 16.99 53.37
N SER A 652 20.50 16.02 53.53
CA SER A 652 21.16 15.81 54.81
C SER A 652 22.03 16.98 55.24
N ASN A 653 21.86 17.40 56.50
CA ASN A 653 22.68 18.43 57.14
C ASN A 653 24.16 18.04 57.32
N ARG A 654 24.55 16.78 57.05
CA ARG A 654 25.95 16.33 57.10
C ARG A 654 26.56 16.12 55.71
N LEU A 655 25.79 16.34 54.65
CA LEU A 655 26.27 16.29 53.28
C LEU A 655 27.34 17.36 53.07
N SER A 656 28.45 16.98 52.46
CA SER A 656 29.53 17.90 52.11
C SER A 656 29.20 18.64 50.81
N VAL A 657 28.57 19.81 50.92
CA VAL A 657 28.19 20.67 49.78
C VAL A 657 29.27 21.74 49.49
N LYS A 658 29.64 21.87 48.22
CA LYS A 658 30.57 22.87 47.65
C LYS A 658 29.80 23.83 46.72
N GLU A 659 30.47 24.89 46.25
CA GLU A 659 29.91 25.83 45.26
C GLU A 659 29.53 25.12 43.94
N ASN A 660 30.38 24.19 43.49
CA ASN A 660 30.08 23.24 42.41
C ASN A 660 30.21 21.81 42.95
N ASN A 661 29.12 21.05 42.93
CA ASN A 661 29.12 19.64 43.35
C ASN A 661 29.06 18.74 42.12
N VAL A 662 29.68 17.56 42.24
CA VAL A 662 29.65 16.56 41.18
C VAL A 662 29.22 15.23 41.76
N LEU A 663 28.17 14.64 41.19
CA LEU A 663 27.78 13.25 41.38
C LEU A 663 28.31 12.44 40.19
N VAL A 664 29.18 11.47 40.45
CA VAL A 664 29.59 10.49 39.45
C VAL A 664 28.84 9.20 39.71
N LEU A 665 28.06 8.73 38.74
CA LEU A 665 27.20 7.56 38.86
C LEU A 665 27.51 6.57 37.74
N LYS A 666 27.81 5.32 38.09
CA LYS A 666 28.03 4.24 37.13
C LYS A 666 26.92 3.20 37.24
N LEU A 667 26.22 2.96 36.14
CA LEU A 667 25.07 2.05 36.08
C LEU A 667 25.33 0.91 35.10
N LEU A 668 24.81 -0.26 35.43
CA LEU A 668 24.54 -1.36 34.49
C LEU A 668 23.03 -1.47 34.34
N THR A 669 22.50 -1.27 33.14
CA THR A 669 21.04 -1.24 32.90
C THR A 669 20.65 -2.27 31.86
N THR A 670 19.68 -3.13 32.14
CA THR A 670 19.14 -4.08 31.16
C THR A 670 17.66 -3.82 30.97
N LEU A 671 17.26 -3.47 29.75
CA LEU A 671 15.84 -3.36 29.39
C LEU A 671 15.18 -4.73 29.46
N VAL A 672 13.99 -4.80 30.06
CA VAL A 672 13.24 -6.05 30.22
C VAL A 672 11.81 -5.89 29.71
N PRO A 673 11.21 -6.94 29.13
CA PRO A 673 9.79 -6.92 28.82
C PRO A 673 8.94 -6.69 30.08
N LYS A 674 7.88 -5.87 29.96
CA LYS A 674 7.00 -5.47 31.08
C LYS A 674 6.45 -6.65 31.88
N ASN A 675 6.00 -7.71 31.21
CA ASN A 675 5.50 -8.92 31.85
C ASN A 675 6.57 -9.67 32.67
N ALA A 676 7.83 -9.62 32.24
CA ALA A 676 8.95 -10.19 33.00
C ALA A 676 9.26 -9.33 34.23
N ALA A 677 9.28 -8.00 34.08
CA ALA A 677 9.47 -7.06 35.20
C ALA A 677 8.35 -7.22 36.25
N ASP A 678 7.09 -7.30 35.82
CA ASP A 678 5.92 -7.52 36.68
C ASP A 678 6.05 -8.82 37.48
N ALA A 679 6.51 -9.91 36.85
CA ALA A 679 6.71 -11.20 37.51
C ALA A 679 7.84 -11.14 38.56
N VAL A 680 8.91 -10.41 38.27
CA VAL A 680 10.02 -10.20 39.22
C VAL A 680 9.54 -9.35 40.41
N VAL A 681 8.87 -8.23 40.17
CA VAL A 681 8.30 -7.36 41.22
C VAL A 681 7.32 -8.13 42.11
N ALA A 682 6.42 -8.92 41.52
CA ALA A 682 5.48 -9.75 42.28
C ALA A 682 6.19 -10.79 43.17
N SER A 683 7.31 -11.35 42.69
CA SER A 683 8.11 -12.31 43.44
C SER A 683 8.85 -11.67 44.61
N VAL A 684 9.35 -10.43 44.45
CA VAL A 684 9.96 -9.65 45.53
C VAL A 684 8.93 -9.36 46.63
N LYS A 685 7.73 -8.87 46.25
CA LYS A 685 6.65 -8.55 47.20
C LYS A 685 6.13 -9.77 47.96
N ALA A 686 6.03 -10.93 47.29
CA ALA A 686 5.63 -12.17 47.92
C ALA A 686 6.62 -12.67 48.99
N ASN A 687 7.92 -12.35 48.86
CA ASN A 687 8.94 -12.68 49.85
C ASN A 687 8.90 -11.75 51.08
N ASP A 688 8.48 -10.50 50.93
CA ASP A 688 8.35 -9.52 52.04
C ASP A 688 7.11 -9.74 52.91
N GLU A 689 6.02 -10.29 52.38
CA GLU A 689 4.82 -10.63 53.17
C GLU A 689 5.02 -11.81 54.13
N GLY A 690 6.17 -12.50 54.06
CA GLY A 690 6.56 -13.60 54.95
C GLY A 690 7.30 -13.19 56.24
N ASN A 691 7.63 -11.91 56.46
CA ASN A 691 8.48 -11.52 57.59
C ASN A 691 8.08 -10.16 58.24
N LYS A 692 6.99 -10.15 59.00
CA LYS A 692 6.65 -9.01 59.89
C LYS A 692 7.44 -9.05 61.19
N GLU A 693 8.64 -8.47 61.19
CA GLU A 693 9.23 -7.84 62.39
C GLU A 693 9.90 -6.51 62.02
N LYS A 694 9.39 -5.41 62.60
CA LYS A 694 10.04 -4.10 62.58
C LYS A 694 11.40 -4.21 63.28
N VAL A 695 12.50 -4.15 62.53
CA VAL A 695 13.83 -3.94 63.10
C VAL A 695 14.54 -2.81 62.39
N SER A 696 14.80 -1.77 63.19
CA SER A 696 15.53 -0.54 62.87
C SER A 696 16.85 -0.78 62.10
N ILE A 697 16.95 -0.05 61.00
CA ILE A 697 18.15 0.37 60.25
C ILE A 697 19.27 0.81 61.23
N ILE A 698 20.53 0.42 60.94
CA ILE A 698 21.85 0.95 61.40
C ILE A 698 22.96 -0.13 61.60
N ARG A 699 22.73 -1.44 61.46
CA ARG A 699 23.79 -2.42 61.82
C ARG A 699 24.00 -3.63 60.89
N LYS A 700 24.31 -3.40 59.60
CA LYS A 700 24.81 -4.47 58.70
C LYS A 700 26.09 -4.17 57.89
N ILE A 701 26.82 -3.08 58.17
CA ILE A 701 28.10 -2.77 57.47
C ILE A 701 29.33 -3.57 57.98
N GLY A 702 29.20 -4.47 58.96
CA GLY A 702 30.39 -5.05 59.63
C GLY A 702 30.94 -6.39 59.14
N ARG A 703 30.24 -7.19 58.31
CA ARG A 703 30.54 -8.64 58.25
C ARG A 703 30.76 -9.31 56.89
N LYS A 704 30.48 -8.70 55.74
CA LYS A 704 30.75 -9.34 54.43
C LYS A 704 32.06 -8.93 53.74
N LEU A 705 32.67 -7.81 54.11
CA LEU A 705 33.96 -7.34 53.56
C LEU A 705 35.21 -8.03 54.16
N LYS A 706 35.06 -8.86 55.20
CA LYS A 706 36.18 -9.61 55.79
C LYS A 706 36.46 -10.96 55.13
N ASN A 707 35.54 -11.48 54.32
CA ASN A 707 35.69 -12.80 53.69
C ASN A 707 36.17 -12.73 52.22
N LYS A 708 35.72 -11.76 51.40
CA LYS A 708 36.19 -11.66 50.00
C LYS A 708 37.62 -11.14 49.80
N ARG A 709 38.21 -10.44 50.79
CA ARG A 709 39.63 -10.00 50.75
C ARG A 709 40.63 -11.12 51.09
N LYS A 710 40.15 -12.27 51.57
CA LYS A 710 41.00 -13.42 51.92
C LYS A 710 41.09 -14.45 50.78
N GLU A 711 40.03 -14.59 49.97
CA GLU A 711 39.97 -15.58 48.88
C GLU A 711 40.72 -15.13 47.61
N ARG A 712 40.85 -13.83 47.33
CA ARG A 712 41.61 -13.33 46.15
C ARG A 712 43.14 -13.35 46.29
N ARG A 713 43.69 -13.86 47.39
CA ARG A 713 45.15 -13.86 47.64
C ARG A 713 45.80 -15.24 47.59
N GLU A 714 45.04 -16.30 47.31
CA GLU A 714 45.53 -17.69 47.40
C GLU A 714 45.40 -18.52 46.09
N GLU A 715 44.98 -17.95 44.95
CA GLU A 715 44.82 -18.73 43.69
C GLU A 715 45.80 -18.38 42.55
N ASP A 716 46.72 -17.43 42.72
CA ASP A 716 47.76 -17.10 41.73
C ASP A 716 49.11 -17.76 42.07
N TYR A 717 49.18 -19.10 42.15
CA TYR A 717 50.44 -19.87 42.02
C TYR A 717 50.08 -21.35 41.80
N ASP A 718 50.16 -21.85 40.57
CA ASP A 718 50.95 -23.06 40.24
C ASP A 718 50.76 -23.57 38.79
N TYR A 719 51.92 -23.93 38.19
CA TYR A 719 52.19 -24.74 37.00
C TYR A 719 52.19 -24.12 35.58
N GLU A 720 53.37 -23.59 35.24
CA GLU A 720 54.12 -23.85 34.00
C GLU A 720 54.24 -25.37 33.73
N ASP A 721 54.04 -25.83 32.49
CA ASP A 721 55.05 -26.57 31.69
C ASP A 721 54.55 -27.11 30.33
N LEU A 722 55.33 -26.75 29.29
CA LEU A 722 55.84 -27.55 28.15
C LEU A 722 54.97 -27.90 26.91
N ASP A 723 55.22 -27.14 25.83
CA ASP A 723 55.77 -27.53 24.50
C ASP A 723 55.49 -28.92 23.89
N ASP A 724 54.96 -28.96 22.65
CA ASP A 724 55.76 -29.34 21.44
C ASP A 724 54.96 -29.29 20.11
N TYR A 725 55.56 -28.59 19.13
CA TYR A 725 55.66 -28.77 17.66
C TYR A 725 54.49 -29.14 16.70
N ILE A 726 54.24 -28.19 15.76
CA ILE A 726 54.28 -28.25 14.27
C ILE A 726 53.73 -29.49 13.54
N ASP A 727 52.80 -29.29 12.60
CA ASP A 727 52.99 -29.78 11.21
C ASP A 727 52.12 -29.05 10.17
N GLU A 728 52.64 -29.11 8.94
CA GLU A 728 52.37 -28.38 7.70
C GLU A 728 50.93 -28.43 7.13
N GLU A 729 50.66 -27.45 6.25
CA GLU A 729 49.53 -27.23 5.32
C GLU A 729 48.19 -26.67 5.85
#